data_AF-A0A9D1LUX3-F1
#
_entry.id   AF-A0A9D1LUX3-F1
#
_cell.length_a   1.000
_cell.length_b   1.000
_cell.length_c   1.000
_cell.angle_alpha   90.00
_cell.angle_beta   90.00
_cell.angle_gamma   90.00
#
_symmetry.space_group_name_H-M   'P 1'
#
loop_
_entity.id
_entity.type
_entity.pdbx_description
1 polymer ?
#
loop_
_entity_poly.entity_id
_entity_poly.type
_entity_poly.pdbx_seq_one_letter_code
_entity_poly.pdbx_strand_id
1 'polypeptide(L)'
;MKTKLTAVVIAAVSALACLIVLYWGNNIGLADNGDYRRVMEENRITYLEAENNTYMFRQYYNMEVTGTGFFQQLKSLFHSGGDGFYTSPHQEVVRFSKVLNFFYNKVTQQNVNHYNILWLAVIYVFMFAHGVYFLAAYFKKIWQQIVIAGVVLFFFCDAGYLLYFNSFFGEALQYVSVFMLCALALHLIRTPKSYGKLVLFFLYLYLFAGAKLVNIPTALLTAVSMLLLLCKEHGKGYRCVLGGLVAASVVACALLYADIPDWMDRDTNYQAVFYGILKDSDTPEEDLEELGLNPEYAVLANTNAYMPEYPIDVSGEAFESGFHEQISKFKVAAFYLAHPVRLTQKLAIAIENSAHIRPTYLGTSSVYRVEQTNRWSGWSNLRVYSNVLYTPVIVLPFLLLFSIAVLFAVFRAGKDADKLLPRVFLLLLMAALWINLAVQIIGNGEADLAKHMFLFIQLFDILLVWGLLWCAFNWKTVWAHKRISGGVVLAAAVLVTGAVYKKPPQTMEFGAWDGKPIQWDVVSDEGDGTVQLISNEILTEMEFDGEGVYGNNLWRDADIREWLNTDFLQAFSAEERERLVPVRQRMLLSAPNQALAEGGNHLHFWTPVPQHSADLADTAYFYTTEDLVYLPTIEQVTEIRGRVGGAFWLSTPYAAEGAMVRQVEPDGFVLRKDANRQSGVRPVICIKKEP
;
A
#
# COMPACT_ATOMS: atom_id res chain seq x y z
N MET A 1 -9.35 -13.50 -37.98
CA MET A 1 -8.18 -12.67 -38.29
C MET A 1 -8.28 -11.30 -37.64
N LYS A 2 -9.33 -10.50 -37.95
CA LYS A 2 -9.53 -9.14 -37.38
C LYS A 2 -9.45 -9.07 -35.85
N THR A 3 -10.14 -9.94 -35.12
CA THR A 3 -10.15 -9.93 -33.64
C THR A 3 -8.82 -10.28 -32.98
N LYS A 4 -7.98 -11.10 -33.63
CA LYS A 4 -6.63 -11.40 -33.13
C LYS A 4 -5.71 -10.20 -33.34
N LEU A 5 -5.80 -9.55 -34.51
CA LEU A 5 -5.06 -8.32 -34.79
C LEU A 5 -5.46 -7.21 -33.81
N THR A 6 -6.75 -7.03 -33.55
CA THR A 6 -7.23 -6.06 -32.55
C THR A 6 -6.66 -6.35 -31.16
N ALA A 7 -6.61 -7.61 -30.71
CA ALA A 7 -6.00 -7.95 -29.42
C ALA A 7 -4.50 -7.61 -29.38
N VAL A 8 -3.75 -7.82 -30.48
CA VAL A 8 -2.34 -7.42 -30.59
C VAL A 8 -2.20 -5.90 -30.50
N VAL A 9 -3.04 -5.15 -31.22
CA VAL A 9 -3.02 -3.67 -31.16
C VAL A 9 -3.32 -3.17 -29.75
N ILE A 10 -4.30 -3.75 -29.05
CA ILE A 10 -4.62 -3.37 -27.67
C ILE A 10 -3.42 -3.62 -26.75
N ALA A 11 -2.78 -4.78 -26.86
CA ALA A 11 -1.59 -5.08 -26.07
C ALA A 11 -0.44 -4.09 -26.35
N ALA A 12 -0.20 -3.73 -27.61
CA ALA A 12 0.81 -2.75 -27.99
C ALA A 12 0.49 -1.34 -27.47
N VAL A 13 -0.78 -0.92 -27.53
CA VAL A 13 -1.24 0.37 -26.98
C VAL A 13 -1.09 0.40 -25.46
N SER A 14 -1.45 -0.69 -24.75
CA SER A 14 -1.23 -0.80 -23.30
C SER A 14 0.26 -0.73 -22.95
N ALA A 15 1.12 -1.43 -23.71
CA ALA A 15 2.57 -1.35 -23.50
C ALA A 15 3.11 0.08 -23.67
N LEU A 16 2.68 0.77 -24.74
CA LEU A 16 3.06 2.15 -24.99
C LEU A 16 2.56 3.07 -23.88
N ALA A 17 1.31 2.90 -23.43
CA ALA A 17 0.76 3.66 -22.31
C ALA A 17 1.60 3.47 -21.04
N CYS A 18 2.02 2.24 -20.72
CA CYS A 18 2.88 1.99 -19.57
C CYS A 18 4.21 2.77 -19.64
N LEU A 19 4.86 2.75 -20.80
CA LEU A 19 6.12 3.48 -21.00
C LEU A 19 5.91 5.01 -20.94
N ILE A 20 4.82 5.53 -21.50
CA ILE A 20 4.48 6.96 -21.42
C ILE A 20 4.27 7.37 -19.96
N VAL A 21 3.52 6.59 -19.17
CA VAL A 21 3.31 6.91 -17.75
C VAL A 21 4.66 6.97 -17.02
N LEU A 22 5.53 5.97 -17.21
CA LEU A 22 6.79 5.89 -16.47
C LEU A 22 7.84 6.94 -16.88
N TYR A 23 7.90 7.29 -18.18
CA TYR A 23 9.05 8.02 -18.73
C TYR A 23 8.71 9.32 -19.47
N TRP A 24 7.44 9.76 -19.51
CA TRP A 24 7.10 11.05 -20.10
C TRP A 24 7.45 12.21 -19.17
N GLY A 25 8.48 12.99 -19.50
CA GLY A 25 9.00 14.05 -18.62
C GLY A 25 9.98 13.47 -17.60
N ASN A 26 9.88 13.88 -16.34
CA ASN A 26 10.71 13.26 -15.29
C ASN A 26 10.30 11.81 -15.07
N ASN A 27 11.29 10.91 -14.99
CA ASN A 27 11.03 9.50 -14.75
C ASN A 27 10.47 9.31 -13.35
N ILE A 28 9.47 8.43 -13.25
CA ILE A 28 8.79 8.09 -12.01
C ILE A 28 8.91 6.59 -11.72
N GLY A 29 9.00 6.24 -10.44
CA GLY A 29 9.14 4.87 -9.95
C GLY A 29 8.86 4.81 -8.44
N LEU A 30 9.45 3.86 -7.72
CA LEU A 30 9.38 3.84 -6.26
C LEU A 30 10.77 3.96 -5.64
N ALA A 31 10.89 4.75 -4.58
CA ALA A 31 12.07 4.79 -3.72
C ALA A 31 12.25 3.48 -2.96
N ASP A 32 13.45 3.27 -2.41
CA ASP A 32 13.74 2.11 -1.57
C ASP A 32 13.13 2.29 -0.17
N ASN A 33 12.48 1.27 0.37
CA ASN A 33 12.02 1.25 1.77
C ASN A 33 12.96 0.46 2.70
N GLY A 34 14.09 -0.01 2.18
CA GLY A 34 15.01 -0.95 2.83
C GLY A 34 14.95 -2.37 2.24
N ASP A 35 13.88 -2.73 1.51
CA ASP A 35 13.75 -4.07 0.92
C ASP A 35 14.59 -4.27 -0.34
N TYR A 36 15.02 -3.21 -1.03
CA TYR A 36 15.81 -3.38 -2.24
C TYR A 36 17.09 -4.15 -1.98
N ARG A 37 17.66 -4.04 -0.77
CA ARG A 37 18.86 -4.75 -0.35
C ARG A 37 18.81 -6.25 -0.69
N ARG A 38 17.67 -6.90 -0.44
CA ARG A 38 17.47 -8.36 -0.68
C ARG A 38 17.57 -8.74 -2.16
N VAL A 39 17.26 -7.80 -3.06
CA VAL A 39 17.33 -7.99 -4.52
C VAL A 39 18.64 -7.47 -5.07
N MET A 40 19.12 -6.34 -4.58
CA MET A 40 20.33 -5.67 -5.04
C MET A 40 21.57 -6.49 -4.68
N GLU A 41 21.73 -6.91 -3.42
CA GLU A 41 22.90 -7.70 -2.99
C GLU A 41 22.96 -9.06 -3.69
N GLU A 42 21.83 -9.76 -3.78
CA GLU A 42 21.75 -11.06 -4.46
C GLU A 42 22.09 -10.96 -5.95
N ASN A 43 21.84 -9.81 -6.58
CA ASN A 43 22.17 -9.56 -7.99
C ASN A 43 23.44 -8.73 -8.20
N ARG A 44 24.22 -8.45 -7.16
CA ARG A 44 25.43 -7.60 -7.22
C ARG A 44 25.15 -6.24 -7.87
N ILE A 45 24.03 -5.64 -7.48
CA ILE A 45 23.64 -4.29 -7.86
C ILE A 45 23.88 -3.39 -6.65
N THR A 46 24.43 -2.20 -6.87
CA THR A 46 24.64 -1.20 -5.83
C THR A 46 24.13 0.16 -6.29
N TYR A 47 23.89 1.06 -5.34
CA TYR A 47 23.52 2.42 -5.66
C TYR A 47 24.63 3.13 -6.43
N LEU A 48 24.24 3.98 -7.38
CA LEU A 48 25.17 4.90 -8.04
C LEU A 48 25.54 6.08 -7.13
N GLU A 49 24.56 6.56 -6.34
CA GLU A 49 24.69 7.64 -5.36
C GLU A 49 24.19 7.13 -4.00
N ALA A 50 24.85 7.46 -2.89
CA ALA A 50 24.49 6.92 -1.58
C ALA A 50 23.35 7.69 -0.86
N GLU A 51 23.11 8.96 -1.22
CA GLU A 51 22.21 9.85 -0.48
C GLU A 51 20.75 9.72 -0.94
N ASN A 52 19.79 10.00 -0.04
CA ASN A 52 18.35 10.12 -0.33
C ASN A 52 17.66 8.93 -1.03
N ASN A 53 18.30 7.76 -1.11
CA ASN A 53 17.75 6.58 -1.80
C ASN A 53 16.42 6.09 -1.21
N THR A 54 16.22 6.35 0.08
CA THR A 54 14.97 6.02 0.79
C THR A 54 13.83 6.99 0.48
N TYR A 55 14.16 8.20 0.01
CA TYR A 55 13.19 9.28 -0.18
C TYR A 55 12.95 9.64 -1.65
N MET A 56 13.79 9.21 -2.57
CA MET A 56 13.67 9.51 -4.01
C MET A 56 13.81 8.26 -4.87
N PHE A 57 13.06 8.22 -5.96
CA PHE A 57 13.21 7.18 -6.97
C PHE A 57 14.55 7.34 -7.70
N ARG A 58 15.29 6.23 -7.82
CA ARG A 58 16.56 6.17 -8.56
C ARG A 58 16.40 5.35 -9.84
N GLN A 59 16.77 5.95 -10.97
CA GLN A 59 16.74 5.29 -12.28
C GLN A 59 18.02 4.47 -12.55
N TYR A 60 19.16 4.94 -12.05
CA TYR A 60 20.49 4.44 -12.37
C TYR A 60 21.18 3.85 -11.14
N TYR A 61 21.85 2.72 -11.37
CA TYR A 61 22.57 1.93 -10.39
C TYR A 61 23.87 1.43 -11.01
N ASN A 62 24.70 0.78 -10.20
CA ASN A 62 25.82 -0.02 -10.68
C ASN A 62 25.46 -1.51 -10.63
N MET A 63 25.92 -2.28 -11.61
CA MET A 63 25.92 -3.73 -11.59
C MET A 63 27.35 -4.25 -11.77
N GLU A 64 27.70 -5.31 -11.05
CA GLU A 64 29.01 -5.93 -11.18
C GLU A 64 29.09 -6.81 -12.43
N VAL A 65 30.00 -6.47 -13.35
CA VAL A 65 30.35 -7.28 -14.52
C VAL A 65 31.83 -7.67 -14.44
N THR A 66 32.12 -8.96 -14.40
CA THR A 66 33.49 -9.48 -14.24
C THR A 66 33.93 -10.32 -15.43
N GLY A 67 35.25 -10.44 -15.62
CA GLY A 67 35.86 -11.17 -16.74
C GLY A 67 36.18 -10.28 -17.95
N THR A 68 37.06 -10.78 -18.81
CA THR A 68 37.60 -10.03 -19.96
C THR A 68 36.92 -10.41 -21.27
N GLY A 69 36.44 -11.64 -21.40
CA GLY A 69 35.72 -12.14 -22.58
C GLY A 69 34.21 -11.90 -22.52
N PHE A 70 33.56 -11.74 -23.67
CA PHE A 70 32.11 -11.53 -23.78
C PHE A 70 31.30 -12.60 -23.02
N PHE A 71 31.61 -13.89 -23.21
CA PHE A 71 30.89 -14.98 -22.54
C PHE A 71 31.16 -15.05 -21.03
N GLN A 72 32.35 -14.63 -20.58
CA GLN A 72 32.66 -14.56 -19.16
C GLN A 72 31.83 -13.45 -18.49
N GLN A 73 31.77 -12.28 -19.13
CA GLN A 73 30.94 -11.16 -18.68
C GLN A 73 29.45 -11.51 -18.68
N LEU A 74 28.97 -12.23 -19.70
CA LEU A 74 27.57 -12.68 -19.74
C LEU A 74 27.26 -13.65 -18.59
N LYS A 75 28.15 -14.61 -18.32
CA LYS A 75 28.00 -15.56 -17.22
C LYS A 75 28.04 -14.84 -15.86
N SER A 76 28.85 -13.80 -15.71
CA SER A 76 28.97 -13.08 -14.43
C SER A 76 27.68 -12.40 -14.00
N LEU A 77 26.79 -12.05 -14.93
CA LEU A 77 25.51 -11.40 -14.61
C LEU A 77 24.56 -12.30 -13.80
N PHE A 78 24.75 -13.62 -13.87
CA PHE A 78 23.94 -14.61 -13.15
C PHE A 78 24.57 -15.08 -11.84
N HIS A 79 25.75 -14.57 -11.46
CA HIS A 79 26.34 -14.93 -10.18
C HIS A 79 25.60 -14.24 -9.02
N SER A 80 25.25 -15.03 -8.02
CA SER A 80 24.75 -14.54 -6.73
C SER A 80 25.83 -13.75 -5.98
N GLY A 81 25.41 -12.70 -5.28
CA GLY A 81 26.30 -11.84 -4.48
C GLY A 81 26.11 -11.94 -2.97
N GLY A 82 24.95 -12.40 -2.48
CA GLY A 82 24.61 -12.37 -1.07
C GLY A 82 24.67 -13.75 -0.42
N ASP A 83 25.25 -13.82 0.78
CA ASP A 83 25.07 -14.94 1.70
C ASP A 83 23.88 -14.62 2.62
N GLY A 84 22.87 -15.51 2.69
CA GLY A 84 21.78 -15.40 3.68
C GLY A 84 20.44 -14.82 3.22
N PHE A 85 20.24 -14.58 1.91
CA PHE A 85 18.91 -14.30 1.34
C PHE A 85 18.33 -15.51 0.58
N TYR A 86 17.01 -15.53 0.44
CA TYR A 86 16.31 -16.58 -0.29
C TYR A 86 16.46 -16.43 -1.81
N THR A 87 16.48 -17.56 -2.50
CA THR A 87 16.35 -17.65 -3.94
C THR A 87 14.88 -17.52 -4.36
N SER A 88 14.66 -16.78 -5.44
CA SER A 88 13.31 -16.58 -5.96
C SER A 88 13.34 -16.39 -7.48
N PRO A 89 12.30 -16.82 -8.22
CA PRO A 89 12.15 -16.49 -9.63
C PRO A 89 12.12 -14.97 -9.91
N HIS A 90 11.85 -14.13 -8.90
CA HIS A 90 12.00 -12.68 -9.04
C HIS A 90 13.45 -12.29 -9.35
N GLN A 91 14.43 -12.95 -8.73
CA GLN A 91 15.85 -12.70 -8.99
C GLN A 91 16.22 -13.03 -10.44
N GLU A 92 15.62 -14.06 -11.02
CA GLU A 92 15.86 -14.42 -12.43
C GLU A 92 15.33 -13.36 -13.41
N VAL A 93 14.22 -12.70 -13.08
CA VAL A 93 13.69 -11.57 -13.87
C VAL A 93 14.67 -10.39 -13.83
N VAL A 94 15.25 -10.10 -12.67
CA VAL A 94 16.29 -9.07 -12.51
C VAL A 94 17.59 -9.45 -13.23
N ARG A 95 18.00 -10.72 -13.20
CA ARG A 95 19.17 -11.19 -13.98
C ARG A 95 18.95 -11.01 -15.48
N PHE A 96 17.74 -11.29 -15.96
CA PHE A 96 17.40 -11.07 -17.35
C PHE A 96 17.42 -9.58 -17.73
N SER A 97 16.99 -8.66 -16.86
CA SER A 97 17.10 -7.22 -17.11
C SER A 97 18.56 -6.76 -17.20
N LYS A 98 19.45 -7.30 -16.36
CA LYS A 98 20.90 -7.05 -16.43
C LYS A 98 21.48 -7.46 -17.77
N VAL A 99 21.05 -8.61 -18.32
CA VAL A 99 21.48 -9.07 -19.64
C VAL A 99 21.05 -8.09 -20.74
N LEU A 100 19.79 -7.65 -20.74
CA LEU A 100 19.30 -6.66 -21.72
C LEU A 100 20.09 -5.34 -21.63
N ASN A 101 20.31 -4.86 -20.40
CA ASN A 101 21.09 -3.66 -20.13
C ASN A 101 22.55 -3.81 -20.58
N PHE A 102 23.19 -4.95 -20.32
CA PHE A 102 24.55 -5.24 -20.76
C PHE A 102 24.69 -5.20 -22.29
N PHE A 103 23.75 -5.81 -23.02
CA PHE A 103 23.73 -5.74 -24.49
C PHE A 103 23.57 -4.31 -24.98
N TYR A 104 22.67 -3.54 -24.37
CA TYR A 104 22.50 -2.13 -24.70
C TYR A 104 23.81 -1.36 -24.50
N ASN A 105 24.45 -1.47 -23.33
CA ASN A 105 25.69 -0.78 -23.02
C ASN A 105 26.82 -1.16 -24.00
N LYS A 106 26.91 -2.42 -24.41
CA LYS A 106 27.89 -2.86 -25.42
C LYS A 106 27.64 -2.23 -26.78
N VAL A 107 26.38 -2.20 -27.23
CA VAL A 107 26.00 -1.63 -28.53
C VAL A 107 26.18 -0.11 -28.56
N THR A 108 25.87 0.57 -27.46
CA THR A 108 25.98 2.03 -27.33
C THR A 108 27.34 2.51 -26.80
N GLN A 109 28.28 1.59 -26.55
CA GLN A 109 29.61 1.88 -26.00
C GLN A 109 29.59 2.59 -24.64
N GLN A 110 28.58 2.33 -23.81
CA GLN A 110 28.49 2.80 -22.43
C GLN A 110 29.26 1.88 -21.46
N ASN A 111 29.50 2.36 -20.24
CA ASN A 111 30.10 1.56 -19.18
C ASN A 111 29.22 0.33 -18.90
N VAL A 112 29.79 -0.88 -19.07
CA VAL A 112 29.07 -2.15 -18.85
C VAL A 112 28.61 -2.33 -17.41
N ASN A 113 29.20 -1.62 -16.45
CA ASN A 113 28.80 -1.67 -15.04
C ASN A 113 27.63 -0.73 -14.72
N HIS A 114 27.20 0.16 -15.61
CA HIS A 114 26.02 0.99 -15.35
C HIS A 114 24.75 0.18 -15.58
N TYR A 115 23.83 0.18 -14.62
CA TYR A 115 22.54 -0.48 -14.71
C TYR A 115 21.41 0.55 -14.70
N ASN A 116 20.56 0.50 -15.72
CA ASN A 116 19.35 1.30 -15.80
C ASN A 116 18.13 0.43 -15.51
N ILE A 117 17.35 0.77 -14.48
CA ILE A 117 16.16 0.00 -14.07
C ILE A 117 15.06 -0.05 -15.15
N LEU A 118 15.15 0.79 -16.17
CA LEU A 118 14.32 0.76 -17.39
C LEU A 118 14.21 -0.66 -17.97
N TRP A 119 15.31 -1.42 -18.00
CA TRP A 119 15.30 -2.75 -18.61
C TRP A 119 14.44 -3.75 -17.83
N LEU A 120 14.33 -3.56 -16.51
CA LEU A 120 13.42 -4.34 -15.68
C LEU A 120 11.97 -3.94 -15.97
N ALA A 121 11.70 -2.63 -16.05
CA ALA A 121 10.38 -2.13 -16.41
C ALA A 121 9.92 -2.62 -17.79
N VAL A 122 10.81 -2.65 -18.79
CA VAL A 122 10.50 -3.16 -20.14
C VAL A 122 10.07 -4.63 -20.11
N ILE A 123 10.70 -5.46 -19.28
CA ILE A 123 10.30 -6.86 -19.10
C ILE A 123 8.90 -6.93 -18.49
N TYR A 124 8.63 -6.16 -17.44
CA TYR A 124 7.30 -6.13 -16.82
C TYR A 124 6.22 -5.59 -17.76
N VAL A 125 6.50 -4.54 -18.54
CA VAL A 125 5.61 -4.02 -19.57
C VAL A 125 5.30 -5.08 -20.63
N PHE A 126 6.30 -5.85 -21.06
CA PHE A 126 6.09 -6.94 -22.01
C PHE A 126 5.22 -8.05 -21.41
N MET A 127 5.48 -8.47 -20.17
CA MET A 127 4.68 -9.48 -19.46
C MET A 127 3.24 -9.02 -19.26
N PHE A 128 3.04 -7.76 -18.89
CA PHE A 128 1.72 -7.15 -18.74
C PHE A 128 0.98 -7.10 -20.08
N ALA A 129 1.61 -6.60 -21.14
CA ALA A 129 1.03 -6.56 -22.48
C ALA A 129 0.66 -7.96 -23.00
N HIS A 130 1.44 -8.98 -22.66
CA HIS A 130 1.12 -10.37 -22.97
C HIS A 130 -0.16 -10.83 -22.25
N GLY A 131 -0.33 -10.48 -20.98
CA GLY A 131 -1.57 -10.70 -20.23
C GLY A 131 -2.77 -9.98 -20.85
N VAL A 132 -2.60 -8.71 -21.24
CA VAL A 132 -3.62 -7.90 -21.93
C VAL A 132 -4.02 -8.53 -23.25
N TYR A 133 -3.05 -9.03 -24.04
CA TYR A 133 -3.32 -9.76 -25.27
C TYR A 133 -4.21 -10.98 -25.02
N PHE A 134 -3.88 -11.83 -24.04
CA PHE A 134 -4.71 -12.99 -23.72
C PHE A 134 -6.10 -12.60 -23.25
N LEU A 135 -6.22 -11.57 -22.41
CA LEU A 135 -7.52 -11.08 -21.94
C LEU A 135 -8.37 -10.58 -23.12
N ALA A 136 -7.84 -9.72 -23.99
CA ALA A 136 -8.56 -9.23 -25.16
C ALA A 136 -8.90 -10.37 -26.15
N ALA A 137 -7.98 -11.30 -26.37
CA ALA A 137 -8.18 -12.44 -27.27
C ALA A 137 -9.24 -13.45 -26.77
N TYR A 138 -9.60 -13.42 -25.49
CA TYR A 138 -10.71 -14.22 -24.97
C TYR A 138 -12.06 -13.79 -25.57
N PHE A 139 -12.24 -12.49 -25.83
CA PHE A 139 -13.48 -11.93 -26.34
C PHE A 139 -13.52 -11.97 -27.86
N LYS A 140 -14.65 -12.44 -28.41
CA LYS A 140 -14.82 -12.66 -29.86
C LYS A 140 -15.36 -11.44 -30.60
N LYS A 141 -15.89 -10.43 -29.90
CA LYS A 141 -16.50 -9.24 -30.50
C LYS A 141 -15.55 -8.05 -30.30
N ILE A 142 -15.28 -7.31 -31.38
CA ILE A 142 -14.35 -6.17 -31.36
C ILE A 142 -14.78 -5.11 -30.33
N TRP A 143 -16.07 -4.79 -30.24
CA TRP A 143 -16.55 -3.81 -29.25
C TRP A 143 -16.26 -4.24 -27.80
N GLN A 144 -16.31 -5.54 -27.48
CA GLN A 144 -15.94 -6.03 -26.15
C GLN A 144 -14.45 -5.84 -25.88
N GLN A 145 -13.62 -6.09 -26.90
CA GLN A 145 -12.18 -5.84 -26.83
C GLN A 145 -11.87 -4.35 -26.64
N ILE A 146 -12.61 -3.45 -27.29
CA ILE A 146 -12.47 -1.99 -27.09
C ILE A 146 -12.86 -1.58 -25.67
N VAL A 147 -13.96 -2.11 -25.13
CA VAL A 147 -14.36 -1.86 -23.73
C VAL A 147 -13.26 -2.33 -22.77
N ILE A 148 -12.69 -3.52 -23.01
CA ILE A 148 -11.58 -4.05 -22.21
C ILE A 148 -10.34 -3.16 -22.33
N ALA A 149 -10.01 -2.67 -23.53
CA ALA A 149 -8.90 -1.74 -23.70
C ALA A 149 -9.10 -0.49 -22.84
N GLY A 150 -10.29 0.11 -22.86
CA GLY A 150 -10.60 1.27 -22.01
C GLY A 150 -10.48 0.96 -20.52
N VAL A 151 -10.98 -0.19 -20.08
CA VAL A 151 -10.87 -0.64 -18.68
C VAL A 151 -9.41 -0.88 -18.28
N VAL A 152 -8.62 -1.55 -19.12
CA VAL A 152 -7.21 -1.80 -18.86
C VAL A 152 -6.44 -0.48 -18.76
N LEU A 153 -6.65 0.44 -19.70
CA LEU A 153 -5.98 1.73 -19.69
C LEU A 153 -6.32 2.59 -18.47
N PHE A 154 -7.56 2.52 -17.98
CA PHE A 154 -8.00 3.30 -16.83
C PHE A 154 -7.60 2.68 -15.49
N PHE A 155 -7.87 1.39 -15.27
CA PHE A 155 -7.62 0.73 -13.98
C PHE A 155 -6.17 0.24 -13.84
N PHE A 156 -5.64 -0.40 -14.89
CA PHE A 156 -4.45 -1.24 -14.81
C PHE A 156 -3.20 -0.58 -15.41
N CYS A 157 -3.36 0.42 -16.27
CA CYS A 157 -2.27 1.32 -16.63
C CYS A 157 -2.16 2.54 -15.69
N ASP A 158 -2.89 2.56 -14.56
CA ASP A 158 -2.79 3.61 -13.53
C ASP A 158 -1.37 3.63 -12.91
N ALA A 159 -0.84 4.82 -12.64
CA ALA A 159 0.50 4.95 -12.07
C ALA A 159 0.66 4.23 -10.73
N GLY A 160 -0.39 4.13 -9.91
CA GLY A 160 -0.36 3.37 -8.65
C GLY A 160 0.13 1.92 -8.85
N TYR A 161 -0.22 1.28 -9.96
CA TYR A 161 0.29 -0.04 -10.33
C TYR A 161 1.64 0.03 -11.06
N LEU A 162 1.77 0.95 -12.01
CA LEU A 162 2.92 0.94 -12.93
C LEU A 162 4.23 1.36 -12.26
N LEU A 163 4.20 2.18 -11.21
CA LEU A 163 5.41 2.63 -10.52
C LEU A 163 6.27 1.47 -10.01
N TYR A 164 5.63 0.34 -9.67
CA TYR A 164 6.34 -0.89 -9.29
C TYR A 164 7.19 -1.47 -10.43
N PHE A 165 6.91 -1.17 -11.71
CA PHE A 165 7.77 -1.63 -12.80
C PHE A 165 9.15 -0.94 -12.78
N ASN A 166 9.21 0.27 -12.22
CA ASN A 166 10.43 1.02 -11.94
C ASN A 166 10.81 0.87 -10.46
N SER A 167 10.90 -0.37 -9.98
CA SER A 167 11.37 -0.69 -8.63
C SER A 167 11.94 -2.11 -8.56
N PHE A 168 12.65 -2.42 -7.49
CA PHE A 168 13.05 -3.80 -7.16
C PHE A 168 12.04 -4.51 -6.26
N PHE A 169 10.80 -4.01 -6.18
CA PHE A 169 9.74 -4.65 -5.42
C PHE A 169 9.16 -5.85 -6.17
N GLY A 170 8.98 -6.98 -5.47
CA GLY A 170 8.39 -8.20 -6.03
C GLY A 170 6.92 -8.04 -6.48
N GLU A 171 6.25 -7.00 -5.99
CA GLU A 171 4.91 -6.57 -6.35
C GLU A 171 4.72 -6.40 -7.85
N ALA A 172 5.76 -5.97 -8.59
CA ALA A 172 5.70 -5.88 -10.04
C ALA A 172 5.51 -7.24 -10.71
N LEU A 173 6.30 -8.24 -10.29
CA LEU A 173 6.19 -9.61 -10.77
C LEU A 173 4.86 -10.23 -10.35
N GLN A 174 4.43 -9.97 -9.12
CA GLN A 174 3.12 -10.40 -8.62
C GLN A 174 2.00 -9.84 -9.49
N TYR A 175 2.06 -8.55 -9.78
CA TYR A 175 1.06 -7.84 -10.56
C TYR A 175 0.86 -8.46 -11.94
N VAL A 176 1.94 -8.58 -12.72
CA VAL A 176 1.87 -9.14 -14.08
C VAL A 176 1.50 -10.62 -14.07
N SER A 177 1.89 -11.36 -13.02
CA SER A 177 1.58 -12.78 -12.89
C SER A 177 0.12 -13.03 -12.60
N VAL A 178 -0.48 -12.33 -11.63
CA VAL A 178 -1.92 -12.43 -11.34
C VAL A 178 -2.75 -12.05 -12.57
N PHE A 179 -2.38 -10.98 -13.26
CA PHE A 179 -3.09 -10.53 -14.46
C PHE A 179 -3.09 -11.62 -15.55
N MET A 180 -1.93 -12.24 -15.78
CA MET A 180 -1.79 -13.34 -16.74
C MET A 180 -2.51 -14.62 -16.29
N LEU A 181 -2.45 -14.97 -15.00
CA LEU A 181 -3.15 -16.12 -14.43
C LEU A 181 -4.67 -15.99 -14.62
N CYS A 182 -5.24 -14.82 -14.34
CA CYS A 182 -6.65 -14.54 -14.60
C CYS A 182 -6.99 -14.71 -16.09
N ALA A 183 -6.20 -14.12 -16.98
CA ALA A 183 -6.44 -14.23 -18.42
C ALA A 183 -6.36 -15.70 -18.91
N LEU A 184 -5.34 -16.44 -18.49
CA LEU A 184 -5.16 -17.85 -18.85
C LEU A 184 -6.24 -18.75 -18.24
N ALA A 185 -6.70 -18.50 -17.01
CA ALA A 185 -7.79 -19.24 -16.38
C ALA A 185 -9.05 -19.18 -17.25
N LEU A 186 -9.44 -17.99 -17.74
CA LEU A 186 -10.58 -17.85 -18.67
C LEU A 186 -10.42 -18.72 -19.93
N HIS A 187 -9.23 -18.71 -20.51
CA HIS A 187 -8.93 -19.50 -21.70
C HIS A 187 -8.94 -20.98 -21.41
N LEU A 188 -8.45 -21.43 -20.26
CA LEU A 188 -8.46 -22.84 -19.87
C LEU A 188 -9.88 -23.32 -19.55
N ILE A 189 -10.74 -22.49 -18.95
CA ILE A 189 -12.16 -22.82 -18.77
C ILE A 189 -12.84 -23.06 -20.12
N ARG A 190 -12.58 -22.19 -21.11
CA ARG A 190 -13.23 -22.23 -22.44
C ARG A 190 -12.60 -23.25 -23.40
N THR A 191 -11.28 -23.38 -23.36
CA THR A 191 -10.45 -24.21 -24.25
C THR A 191 -9.48 -25.06 -23.42
N PRO A 192 -9.98 -26.02 -22.63
CA PRO A 192 -9.19 -26.70 -21.62
C PRO A 192 -8.09 -27.61 -22.19
N LYS A 193 -8.15 -28.01 -23.46
CA LYS A 193 -7.18 -28.96 -24.06
C LYS A 193 -5.85 -28.33 -24.53
N SER A 194 -5.56 -27.08 -24.16
CA SER A 194 -4.36 -26.38 -24.64
C SER A 194 -3.15 -26.59 -23.71
N TYR A 195 -2.27 -27.53 -24.08
CA TYR A 195 -1.04 -27.82 -23.33
C TYR A 195 -0.16 -26.57 -23.13
N GLY A 196 0.03 -25.76 -24.18
CA GLY A 196 0.85 -24.54 -24.09
C GLY A 196 0.31 -23.53 -23.08
N LYS A 197 -1.01 -23.30 -23.06
CA LYS A 197 -1.64 -22.41 -22.06
C LYS A 197 -1.57 -22.99 -20.64
N LEU A 198 -1.63 -24.32 -20.53
CA LEU A 198 -1.53 -24.99 -19.23
C LEU A 198 -0.12 -24.86 -18.65
N VAL A 199 0.92 -25.15 -19.44
CA VAL A 199 2.32 -24.97 -19.04
C VAL A 199 2.58 -23.50 -18.69
N LEU A 200 2.11 -22.57 -19.52
CA LEU A 200 2.26 -21.14 -19.27
C LEU A 200 1.55 -20.70 -17.99
N PHE A 201 0.36 -21.25 -17.69
CA PHE A 201 -0.35 -20.97 -16.43
C PHE A 201 0.49 -21.37 -15.22
N PHE A 202 1.04 -22.58 -15.21
CA PHE A 202 1.87 -23.04 -14.10
C PHE A 202 3.23 -22.33 -14.01
N LEU A 203 3.79 -21.90 -15.13
CA LEU A 203 4.96 -21.02 -15.12
C LEU A 203 4.66 -19.71 -14.40
N TYR A 204 3.57 -19.02 -14.77
CA TYR A 204 3.17 -17.77 -14.10
C TYR A 204 2.71 -18.01 -12.65
N LEU A 205 2.24 -19.20 -12.31
CA LEU A 205 1.92 -19.56 -10.93
C LEU A 205 3.18 -19.67 -10.07
N TYR A 206 4.26 -20.23 -10.62
CA TYR A 206 5.58 -20.26 -9.98
C TYR A 206 6.15 -18.84 -9.83
N LEU A 207 6.06 -18.01 -10.87
CA LEU A 207 6.47 -16.60 -10.80
C LEU A 207 5.68 -15.83 -9.72
N PHE A 208 4.36 -16.05 -9.63
CA PHE A 208 3.51 -15.47 -8.60
C PHE A 208 3.91 -15.91 -7.18
N ALA A 209 4.14 -17.20 -6.98
CA ALA A 209 4.55 -17.76 -5.69
C ALA A 209 5.89 -17.17 -5.21
N GLY A 210 6.85 -17.02 -6.13
CA GLY A 210 8.16 -16.47 -5.80
C GLY A 210 8.24 -14.94 -5.77
N ALA A 211 7.25 -14.23 -6.32
CA ALA A 211 7.23 -12.77 -6.28
C ALA A 211 7.24 -12.22 -4.85
N LYS A 212 6.47 -12.84 -3.96
CA LYS A 212 6.50 -12.62 -2.51
C LYS A 212 6.17 -13.95 -1.82
N LEU A 213 6.91 -14.31 -0.78
CA LEU A 213 6.73 -15.61 -0.09
C LEU A 213 5.35 -15.77 0.54
N VAL A 214 4.69 -14.65 0.91
CA VAL A 214 3.29 -14.63 1.37
C VAL A 214 2.29 -15.12 0.30
N ASN A 215 2.68 -15.19 -0.97
CA ASN A 215 1.84 -15.71 -2.05
C ASN A 215 1.78 -17.24 -2.10
N ILE A 216 2.71 -17.94 -1.44
CA ILE A 216 2.82 -19.40 -1.49
C ILE A 216 1.50 -20.12 -1.14
N PRO A 217 0.78 -19.77 -0.05
CA PRO A 217 -0.51 -20.40 0.25
C PRO A 217 -1.56 -20.23 -0.85
N THR A 218 -1.64 -19.03 -1.44
CA THR A 218 -2.58 -18.74 -2.54
C THR A 218 -2.17 -19.49 -3.81
N ALA A 219 -0.88 -19.62 -4.08
CA ALA A 219 -0.35 -20.35 -5.22
C ALA A 219 -0.64 -21.86 -5.11
N LEU A 220 -0.42 -22.45 -3.94
CA LEU A 220 -0.74 -23.85 -3.64
C LEU A 220 -2.24 -24.13 -3.82
N LEU A 221 -3.09 -23.30 -3.22
CA LEU A 221 -4.55 -23.41 -3.36
C LEU A 221 -4.98 -23.35 -4.83
N THR A 222 -4.39 -22.42 -5.59
CA THR A 222 -4.66 -22.27 -7.02
C THR A 222 -4.19 -23.50 -7.81
N ALA A 223 -2.98 -24.01 -7.55
CA ALA A 223 -2.43 -25.18 -8.21
C ALA A 223 -3.33 -26.41 -8.04
N VAL A 224 -3.68 -26.72 -6.80
CA VAL A 224 -4.54 -27.89 -6.48
C VAL A 224 -5.92 -27.74 -7.13
N SER A 225 -6.48 -26.53 -7.13
CA SER A 225 -7.80 -26.27 -7.72
C SER A 225 -7.83 -26.45 -9.24
N MET A 226 -6.68 -26.39 -9.92
CA MET A 226 -6.60 -26.71 -11.36
C MET A 226 -6.93 -28.19 -11.66
N LEU A 227 -6.88 -29.10 -10.67
CA LEU A 227 -7.34 -30.48 -10.83
C LEU A 227 -8.84 -30.56 -11.17
N LEU A 228 -9.63 -29.52 -10.88
CA LEU A 228 -11.04 -29.46 -11.28
C LEU A 228 -11.24 -29.43 -12.80
N LEU A 229 -10.21 -29.08 -13.58
CA LEU A 229 -10.26 -29.25 -15.04
C LEU A 229 -10.49 -30.71 -15.45
N LEU A 230 -10.16 -31.69 -14.59
CA LEU A 230 -10.43 -33.11 -14.82
C LEU A 230 -11.92 -33.48 -14.83
N CYS A 231 -12.80 -32.60 -14.36
CA CYS A 231 -14.25 -32.75 -14.47
C CYS A 231 -14.75 -32.67 -15.93
N LYS A 232 -13.92 -32.14 -16.84
CA LYS A 232 -14.19 -32.14 -18.28
C LYS A 232 -13.59 -33.39 -18.94
N GLU A 233 -14.13 -33.77 -20.11
CA GLU A 233 -13.62 -34.90 -20.86
C GLU A 233 -12.25 -34.62 -21.51
N HIS A 234 -11.23 -35.33 -21.01
CA HIS A 234 -9.83 -35.18 -21.41
C HIS A 234 -9.18 -36.54 -21.67
N GLY A 235 -8.28 -36.58 -22.66
CA GLY A 235 -7.46 -37.77 -22.92
C GLY A 235 -6.43 -38.02 -21.82
N LYS A 236 -5.96 -39.27 -21.69
CA LYS A 236 -5.00 -39.68 -20.63
C LYS A 236 -3.76 -38.79 -20.56
N GLY A 237 -3.18 -38.41 -21.71
CA GLY A 237 -2.00 -37.54 -21.77
C GLY A 237 -2.21 -36.18 -21.11
N TYR A 238 -3.35 -35.52 -21.34
CA TYR A 238 -3.65 -34.22 -20.71
C TYR A 238 -3.77 -34.37 -19.18
N ARG A 239 -4.40 -35.45 -18.71
CA ARG A 239 -4.55 -35.72 -17.27
C ARG A 239 -3.19 -35.94 -16.60
N CYS A 240 -2.29 -36.69 -17.24
CA CYS A 240 -0.93 -36.90 -16.76
C CYS A 240 -0.13 -35.58 -16.72
N VAL A 241 -0.21 -34.76 -17.77
CA VAL A 241 0.48 -33.46 -17.79
C VAL A 241 -0.06 -32.53 -16.71
N LEU A 242 -1.38 -32.43 -16.55
CA LEU A 242 -1.99 -31.62 -15.49
C LEU A 242 -1.55 -32.10 -14.10
N GLY A 243 -1.65 -33.40 -13.81
CA GLY A 243 -1.21 -33.98 -12.54
C GLY A 243 0.28 -33.73 -12.27
N GLY A 244 1.13 -33.90 -13.29
CA GLY A 244 2.56 -33.61 -13.20
C GLY A 244 2.87 -32.15 -12.92
N LEU A 245 2.18 -31.21 -13.58
CA LEU A 245 2.35 -29.77 -13.35
C LEU A 245 1.86 -29.34 -11.96
N VAL A 246 0.76 -29.90 -11.47
CA VAL A 246 0.27 -29.68 -10.10
C VAL A 246 1.29 -30.18 -9.09
N ALA A 247 1.78 -31.42 -9.26
CA ALA A 247 2.80 -31.99 -8.37
C ALA A 247 4.09 -31.16 -8.39
N ALA A 248 4.58 -30.77 -9.57
CA ALA A 248 5.75 -29.91 -9.70
C ALA A 248 5.55 -28.55 -9.02
N SER A 249 4.35 -27.97 -9.09
CA SER A 249 4.04 -26.69 -8.44
C SER A 249 4.00 -26.81 -6.92
N VAL A 250 3.47 -27.90 -6.39
CA VAL A 250 3.50 -28.20 -4.95
C VAL A 250 4.93 -28.34 -4.46
N VAL A 251 5.77 -29.08 -5.19
CA VAL A 251 7.20 -29.22 -4.86
C VAL A 251 7.91 -27.87 -4.94
N ALA A 252 7.68 -27.07 -5.99
CA ALA A 252 8.29 -25.75 -6.12
C ALA A 252 7.89 -24.81 -4.97
N CYS A 253 6.62 -24.81 -4.56
CA CYS A 253 6.16 -24.04 -3.41
C CYS A 253 6.80 -24.51 -2.10
N ALA A 254 6.96 -25.83 -1.91
CA ALA A 254 7.63 -26.38 -0.73
C ALA A 254 9.11 -26.00 -0.69
N LEU A 255 9.80 -26.01 -1.84
CA LEU A 255 11.19 -25.57 -1.94
C LEU A 255 11.34 -24.07 -1.65
N LEU A 256 10.45 -23.23 -2.22
CA LEU A 256 10.45 -21.79 -1.92
C LEU A 256 10.19 -21.50 -0.43
N TYR A 257 9.32 -22.28 0.22
CA TYR A 257 9.06 -22.15 1.65
C TYR A 257 10.24 -22.62 2.51
N ALA A 258 10.91 -23.70 2.11
CA ALA A 258 12.06 -24.23 2.84
C ALA A 258 13.31 -23.35 2.75
N ASP A 259 13.38 -22.46 1.76
CA ASP A 259 14.49 -21.53 1.53
C ASP A 259 14.30 -20.20 2.29
N ILE A 260 13.21 -20.06 3.07
CA ILE A 260 12.94 -18.88 3.88
C ILE A 260 13.93 -18.83 5.06
N PRO A 261 14.72 -17.74 5.22
CA PRO A 261 15.65 -17.62 6.33
C PRO A 261 14.94 -17.38 7.67
N ASP A 262 15.48 -17.97 8.74
CA ASP A 262 14.91 -17.89 10.10
C ASP A 262 14.76 -16.45 10.62
N TRP A 263 15.69 -15.56 10.27
CA TRP A 263 15.65 -14.16 10.72
C TRP A 263 14.36 -13.45 10.29
N MET A 264 13.81 -13.80 9.12
CA MET A 264 12.58 -13.17 8.64
C MET A 264 11.36 -13.64 9.44
N ASP A 265 11.35 -14.88 9.88
CA ASP A 265 10.31 -15.38 10.79
C ASP A 265 10.43 -14.74 12.17
N ARG A 266 11.65 -14.50 12.68
CA ARG A 266 11.87 -13.76 13.93
C ARG A 266 11.28 -12.35 13.90
N ASP A 267 11.64 -11.55 12.89
CA ASP A 267 11.18 -10.16 12.76
C ASP A 267 9.67 -10.09 12.60
N THR A 268 9.10 -10.95 11.76
CA THR A 268 7.67 -10.94 11.48
C THR A 268 6.87 -11.47 12.68
N ASN A 269 7.37 -12.47 13.43
CA ASN A 269 6.73 -12.93 14.67
C ASN A 269 6.74 -11.84 15.74
N TYR A 270 7.86 -11.13 15.88
CA TYR A 270 7.96 -9.98 16.78
C TYR A 270 6.87 -8.95 16.45
N GLN A 271 6.77 -8.53 15.18
CA GLN A 271 5.78 -7.55 14.74
C GLN A 271 4.33 -8.04 14.93
N ALA A 272 4.06 -9.32 14.66
CA ALA A 272 2.72 -9.89 14.84
C ALA A 272 2.23 -9.85 16.30
N VAL A 273 3.14 -10.05 17.27
CA VAL A 273 2.80 -10.01 18.70
C VAL A 273 2.84 -8.58 19.23
N PHE A 274 3.98 -7.91 19.17
CA PHE A 274 4.21 -6.64 19.87
C PHE A 274 3.63 -5.41 19.15
N TYR A 275 3.60 -5.45 17.81
CA TYR A 275 3.00 -4.41 16.95
C TYR A 275 1.70 -4.87 16.28
N GLY A 276 1.08 -5.91 16.82
CA GLY A 276 -0.16 -6.50 16.31
C GLY A 276 -1.08 -6.81 17.46
N ILE A 277 -0.91 -7.98 18.09
CA ILE A 277 -1.75 -8.41 19.21
C ILE A 277 -1.70 -7.39 20.36
N LEU A 278 -0.51 -7.07 20.89
CA LEU A 278 -0.38 -6.19 22.05
C LEU A 278 -0.54 -4.70 21.72
N LYS A 279 -0.50 -4.32 20.45
CA LYS A 279 -0.65 -2.92 20.06
C LYS A 279 -2.05 -2.43 20.44
N ASP A 280 -2.08 -1.39 21.27
CA ASP A 280 -3.28 -0.79 21.88
C ASP A 280 -4.12 -1.78 22.72
N SER A 281 -3.49 -2.83 23.28
CA SER A 281 -4.17 -3.77 24.16
C SER A 281 -4.35 -3.20 25.57
N ASP A 282 -5.56 -3.34 26.13
CA ASP A 282 -5.85 -2.99 27.53
C ASP A 282 -5.27 -4.02 28.53
N THR A 283 -4.96 -5.23 28.06
CA THR A 283 -4.53 -6.38 28.90
C THR A 283 -3.33 -7.11 28.27
N PRO A 284 -2.18 -6.43 28.04
CA PRO A 284 -1.06 -7.03 27.33
C PRO A 284 -0.44 -8.23 28.04
N GLU A 285 -0.45 -8.26 29.38
CA GLU A 285 0.02 -9.41 30.17
C GLU A 285 -0.85 -10.65 29.96
N GLU A 286 -2.17 -10.51 30.01
CA GLU A 286 -3.12 -11.62 29.81
C GLU A 286 -3.01 -12.20 28.40
N ASP A 287 -2.82 -11.33 27.40
CA ASP A 287 -2.61 -11.73 26.00
C ASP A 287 -1.33 -12.56 25.83
N LEU A 288 -0.26 -12.19 26.53
CA LEU A 288 1.00 -12.95 26.53
C LEU A 288 0.82 -14.32 27.19
N GLU A 289 0.10 -14.39 28.32
CA GLU A 289 -0.19 -15.67 28.98
C GLU A 289 -0.97 -16.62 28.07
N GLU A 290 -1.97 -16.11 27.33
CA GLU A 290 -2.75 -16.92 26.38
C GLU A 290 -1.87 -17.47 25.23
N LEU A 291 -0.89 -16.68 24.77
CA LEU A 291 0.10 -17.13 23.77
C LEU A 291 1.14 -18.11 24.35
N GLY A 292 1.15 -18.28 25.68
CA GLY A 292 2.13 -19.06 26.42
C GLY A 292 3.49 -18.39 26.50
N LEU A 293 3.51 -17.06 26.60
CA LEU A 293 4.69 -16.20 26.71
C LEU A 293 4.81 -15.60 28.12
N ASN A 294 5.99 -15.10 28.47
CA ASN A 294 6.22 -14.43 29.76
C ASN A 294 5.50 -13.06 29.79
N PRO A 295 4.63 -12.78 30.79
CA PRO A 295 3.99 -11.47 30.96
C PRO A 295 4.95 -10.28 31.03
N GLU A 296 6.19 -10.49 31.47
CA GLU A 296 7.20 -9.42 31.53
C GLU A 296 7.52 -8.81 30.16
N TYR A 297 7.21 -9.51 29.05
CA TYR A 297 7.35 -8.97 27.71
C TYR A 297 6.28 -7.92 27.34
N ALA A 298 5.31 -7.64 28.22
CA ALA A 298 4.30 -6.59 28.01
C ALA A 298 4.94 -5.20 27.82
N VAL A 299 6.14 -4.98 28.37
CA VAL A 299 6.93 -3.75 28.17
C VAL A 299 7.32 -3.50 26.70
N LEU A 300 7.25 -4.53 25.84
CA LEU A 300 7.47 -4.43 24.40
C LEU A 300 6.17 -4.12 23.63
N ALA A 301 5.02 -3.95 24.28
CA ALA A 301 3.82 -3.51 23.57
C ALA A 301 4.10 -2.20 22.82
N ASN A 302 3.55 -2.08 21.60
CA ASN A 302 3.69 -0.91 20.73
C ASN A 302 5.09 -0.70 20.09
N THR A 303 6.05 -1.61 20.28
CA THR A 303 7.35 -1.56 19.59
C THR A 303 7.32 -2.35 18.27
N ASN A 304 8.28 -2.09 17.38
CA ASN A 304 8.45 -2.85 16.13
C ASN A 304 9.88 -3.39 15.99
N ALA A 305 10.08 -4.42 15.15
CA ALA A 305 11.34 -5.15 15.04
C ALA A 305 12.53 -4.35 14.46
N TYR A 306 12.30 -3.12 13.99
CA TYR A 306 13.33 -2.28 13.39
C TYR A 306 13.67 -1.05 14.24
N MET A 307 13.29 -1.06 15.52
CA MET A 307 13.68 -0.01 16.44
C MET A 307 15.18 -0.09 16.76
N PRO A 308 15.85 1.07 16.93
CA PRO A 308 17.27 1.09 17.30
C PRO A 308 17.50 0.61 18.74
N GLU A 309 16.53 0.82 19.63
CA GLU A 309 16.60 0.50 21.06
C GLU A 309 15.28 -0.09 21.54
N TYR A 310 15.36 -0.97 22.54
CA TYR A 310 14.23 -1.64 23.16
C TYR A 310 14.29 -1.54 24.69
N PRO A 311 13.14 -1.57 25.39
CA PRO A 311 13.09 -1.60 26.86
C PRO A 311 13.84 -2.77 27.51
N ILE A 312 13.99 -3.89 26.79
CA ILE A 312 14.71 -5.10 27.23
C ILE A 312 15.60 -5.64 26.11
N ASP A 313 16.55 -6.52 26.44
CA ASP A 313 17.39 -7.18 25.43
C ASP A 313 16.59 -8.22 24.63
N VAL A 314 16.21 -7.84 23.42
CA VAL A 314 15.51 -8.70 22.44
C VAL A 314 16.46 -9.52 21.57
N SER A 315 17.78 -9.36 21.75
CA SER A 315 18.81 -10.06 20.98
C SER A 315 19.50 -11.20 21.74
N GLY A 316 19.29 -11.27 23.06
CA GLY A 316 19.89 -12.30 23.93
C GLY A 316 19.20 -13.67 23.86
N GLU A 317 19.93 -14.71 24.29
CA GLU A 317 19.45 -16.11 24.31
C GLU A 317 18.17 -16.31 25.15
N ALA A 318 17.97 -15.50 26.19
CA ALA A 318 16.78 -15.55 27.02
C ALA A 318 15.52 -15.16 26.22
N PHE A 319 15.62 -14.18 25.32
CA PHE A 319 14.50 -13.78 24.46
C PHE A 319 14.31 -14.78 23.31
N GLU A 320 15.38 -15.34 22.77
CA GLU A 320 15.29 -16.40 21.75
C GLU A 320 14.48 -17.60 22.27
N SER A 321 14.87 -18.14 23.43
CA SER A 321 14.21 -19.30 24.06
C SER A 321 12.83 -18.98 24.65
N GLY A 322 12.65 -17.76 25.18
CA GLY A 322 11.41 -17.31 25.81
C GLY A 322 10.34 -16.81 24.84
N PHE A 323 10.73 -16.32 23.65
CA PHE A 323 9.81 -15.77 22.65
C PHE A 323 9.94 -16.48 21.30
N HIS A 324 11.09 -16.38 20.61
CA HIS A 324 11.22 -16.82 19.21
C HIS A 324 10.97 -18.32 19.02
N GLU A 325 11.43 -19.16 19.95
CA GLU A 325 11.17 -20.61 19.92
C GLU A 325 9.75 -20.99 20.37
N GLN A 326 9.07 -20.13 21.14
CA GLN A 326 7.75 -20.40 21.71
C GLN A 326 6.60 -19.97 20.79
N ILE A 327 6.81 -18.94 19.98
CA ILE A 327 5.78 -18.35 19.14
C ILE A 327 5.78 -18.94 17.73
N SER A 328 4.61 -19.00 17.12
CA SER A 328 4.48 -19.38 15.70
C SER A 328 3.29 -18.67 15.07
N LYS A 329 3.28 -18.58 13.73
CA LYS A 329 2.14 -18.04 12.98
C LYS A 329 0.83 -18.78 13.28
N PHE A 330 0.89 -20.06 13.64
CA PHE A 330 -0.29 -20.83 14.05
C PHE A 330 -0.86 -20.33 15.38
N LYS A 331 -0.02 -20.07 16.40
CA LYS A 331 -0.47 -19.52 17.69
C LYS A 331 -1.11 -18.14 17.50
N VAL A 332 -0.47 -17.27 16.72
CA VAL A 332 -1.02 -15.93 16.39
C VAL A 332 -2.37 -16.06 15.67
N ALA A 333 -2.50 -16.97 14.70
CA ALA A 333 -3.77 -17.21 14.01
C ALA A 333 -4.85 -17.77 14.97
N ALA A 334 -4.48 -18.70 15.85
CA ALA A 334 -5.39 -19.28 16.84
C ALA A 334 -5.91 -18.24 17.82
N PHE A 335 -5.04 -17.34 18.29
CA PHE A 335 -5.40 -16.19 19.12
C PHE A 335 -6.48 -15.34 18.44
N TYR A 336 -6.24 -14.88 17.21
CA TYR A 336 -7.24 -14.07 16.49
C TYR A 336 -8.56 -14.81 16.21
N LEU A 337 -8.53 -16.13 16.02
CA LEU A 337 -9.74 -16.93 15.86
C LEU A 337 -10.53 -17.05 17.17
N ALA A 338 -9.86 -17.08 18.32
CA ALA A 338 -10.48 -17.03 19.64
C ALA A 338 -11.04 -15.63 19.97
N HIS A 339 -10.45 -14.58 19.37
CA HIS A 339 -10.77 -13.17 19.60
C HIS A 339 -11.34 -12.48 18.34
N PRO A 340 -12.56 -12.82 17.86
CA PRO A 340 -13.08 -12.35 16.59
C PRO A 340 -13.29 -10.83 16.50
N VAL A 341 -13.52 -10.16 17.64
CA VAL A 341 -13.61 -8.68 17.69
C VAL A 341 -12.26 -8.06 17.36
N ARG A 342 -11.17 -8.55 18.00
CA ARG A 342 -9.81 -8.10 17.74
C ARG A 342 -9.37 -8.38 16.31
N LEU A 343 -9.68 -9.57 15.81
CA LEU A 343 -9.44 -9.90 14.40
C LEU A 343 -10.15 -8.90 13.48
N THR A 344 -11.43 -8.62 13.72
CA THR A 344 -12.21 -7.68 12.90
C THR A 344 -11.62 -6.27 12.94
N GLN A 345 -11.15 -5.80 14.10
CA GLN A 345 -10.46 -4.51 14.24
C GLN A 345 -9.17 -4.48 13.42
N LYS A 346 -8.30 -5.49 13.54
CA LYS A 346 -7.04 -5.51 12.77
C LYS A 346 -7.29 -5.66 11.26
N LEU A 347 -8.30 -6.42 10.83
CA LEU A 347 -8.72 -6.47 9.43
C LEU A 347 -9.26 -5.12 8.93
N ALA A 348 -9.93 -4.35 9.79
CA ALA A 348 -10.40 -3.00 9.45
C ALA A 348 -9.21 -2.06 9.18
N ILE A 349 -8.20 -2.06 10.04
CA ILE A 349 -6.96 -1.28 9.85
C ILE A 349 -6.26 -1.66 8.54
N ALA A 350 -6.18 -2.96 8.21
CA ALA A 350 -5.63 -3.42 6.94
C ALA A 350 -6.44 -2.91 5.72
N ILE A 351 -7.77 -2.91 5.81
CA ILE A 351 -8.63 -2.38 4.75
C ILE A 351 -8.41 -0.89 4.55
N GLU A 352 -8.28 -0.10 5.62
CA GLU A 352 -8.02 1.34 5.52
C GLU A 352 -6.65 1.65 4.90
N ASN A 353 -5.64 0.85 5.25
CA ASN A 353 -4.31 0.90 4.61
C ASN A 353 -4.32 0.46 3.13
N SER A 354 -5.44 -0.07 2.62
CA SER A 354 -5.61 -0.41 1.20
C SER A 354 -6.15 0.76 0.34
N ALA A 355 -6.28 1.96 0.92
CA ALA A 355 -6.80 3.13 0.22
C ALA A 355 -5.98 3.51 -1.02
N HIS A 356 -4.66 3.68 -0.85
CA HIS A 356 -3.74 3.98 -1.93
C HIS A 356 -3.14 2.69 -2.50
N ILE A 357 -3.02 2.62 -3.83
CA ILE A 357 -2.43 1.45 -4.52
C ILE A 357 -0.92 1.37 -4.27
N ARG A 358 -0.25 2.53 -4.25
CA ARG A 358 1.18 2.65 -3.94
C ARG A 358 1.37 3.05 -2.48
N PRO A 359 2.46 2.63 -1.83
CA PRO A 359 2.81 3.10 -0.49
C PRO A 359 3.10 4.60 -0.52
N THR A 360 2.31 5.37 0.23
CA THR A 360 2.42 6.84 0.26
C THR A 360 3.66 7.34 0.98
N TYR A 361 4.36 6.46 1.71
CA TYR A 361 5.62 6.79 2.35
C TYR A 361 6.83 6.70 1.42
N LEU A 362 6.68 6.25 0.18
CA LEU A 362 7.79 6.16 -0.76
C LEU A 362 7.73 7.28 -1.78
N GLY A 363 8.85 7.99 -1.94
CA GLY A 363 9.01 8.97 -3.01
C GLY A 363 8.84 8.31 -4.38
N THR A 364 8.10 8.98 -5.26
CA THR A 364 7.83 8.49 -6.61
C THR A 364 8.60 9.24 -7.69
N SER A 365 9.20 10.36 -7.29
CA SER A 365 9.94 11.30 -8.14
C SER A 365 11.44 11.08 -7.99
N SER A 366 12.16 11.38 -9.07
CA SER A 366 13.63 11.45 -9.08
C SER A 366 14.15 12.85 -8.77
N VAL A 367 13.27 13.82 -8.51
CA VAL A 367 13.62 15.24 -8.37
C VAL A 367 13.47 15.73 -6.94
N TYR A 368 12.34 15.42 -6.30
CA TYR A 368 12.03 15.87 -4.94
C TYR A 368 11.83 14.69 -4.00
N ARG A 369 12.29 14.83 -2.75
CA ARG A 369 12.11 13.83 -1.70
C ARG A 369 10.63 13.65 -1.39
N VAL A 370 10.22 12.39 -1.16
CA VAL A 370 8.89 11.93 -0.76
C VAL A 370 7.73 12.42 -1.65
N GLU A 371 8.01 12.98 -2.82
CA GLU A 371 7.00 13.51 -3.74
C GLU A 371 6.13 12.39 -4.34
N GLN A 372 4.82 12.61 -4.31
CA GLN A 372 3.81 11.72 -4.88
C GLN A 372 3.34 12.23 -6.26
N THR A 373 3.62 11.49 -7.32
CA THR A 373 3.21 11.83 -8.68
C THR A 373 1.71 11.63 -8.88
N ASN A 374 1.05 12.59 -9.53
CA ASN A 374 -0.35 12.46 -9.96
C ASN A 374 -0.50 12.08 -11.44
N ARG A 375 0.60 11.73 -12.12
CA ARG A 375 0.60 11.37 -13.54
C ARG A 375 -0.21 10.10 -13.76
N TRP A 376 -1.28 10.19 -14.55
CA TRP A 376 -2.13 9.03 -14.90
C TRP A 376 -2.61 8.24 -13.67
N SER A 377 -3.05 8.96 -12.64
CA SER A 377 -3.55 8.40 -11.37
C SER A 377 -5.08 8.46 -11.28
N GLY A 378 -5.79 8.40 -12.41
CA GLY A 378 -7.25 8.58 -12.43
C GLY A 378 -8.03 7.54 -11.63
N TRP A 379 -7.59 6.28 -11.65
CA TRP A 379 -8.20 5.22 -10.85
C TRP A 379 -7.77 5.31 -9.38
N SER A 380 -6.48 5.54 -9.13
CA SER A 380 -5.96 5.77 -7.76
C SER A 380 -6.71 6.91 -7.06
N ASN A 381 -6.90 8.04 -7.75
CA ASN A 381 -7.59 9.21 -7.20
C ASN A 381 -9.08 8.94 -7.00
N LEU A 382 -9.74 8.20 -7.91
CA LEU A 382 -11.14 7.82 -7.71
C LEU A 382 -11.32 6.87 -6.53
N ARG A 383 -10.40 5.91 -6.35
CA ARG A 383 -10.40 4.96 -5.23
C ARG A 383 -10.40 5.72 -3.91
N VAL A 384 -9.44 6.62 -3.72
CA VAL A 384 -9.31 7.44 -2.52
C VAL A 384 -10.48 8.42 -2.39
N TYR A 385 -10.82 9.17 -3.46
CA TYR A 385 -11.91 10.14 -3.44
C TYR A 385 -13.27 9.52 -3.08
N SER A 386 -13.52 8.26 -3.44
CA SER A 386 -14.80 7.60 -3.18
C SER A 386 -15.00 7.21 -1.72
N ASN A 387 -13.92 7.01 -0.95
CA ASN A 387 -13.92 6.37 0.38
C ASN A 387 -14.51 4.94 0.42
N VAL A 388 -15.17 4.43 -0.62
CA VAL A 388 -15.94 3.18 -0.57
C VAL A 388 -15.05 1.94 -0.46
N LEU A 389 -13.96 1.90 -1.22
CA LEU A 389 -13.18 0.68 -1.46
C LEU A 389 -12.19 0.34 -0.33
N TYR A 390 -12.10 1.21 0.68
CA TYR A 390 -11.23 1.06 1.84
C TYR A 390 -11.94 1.45 3.15
N THR A 391 -13.26 1.61 3.14
CA THR A 391 -14.05 1.79 4.37
C THR A 391 -14.44 0.43 4.93
N PRO A 392 -13.98 0.02 6.13
CA PRO A 392 -14.19 -1.33 6.67
C PRO A 392 -15.65 -1.73 6.80
N VAL A 393 -16.51 -0.82 7.25
CA VAL A 393 -17.95 -1.06 7.41
C VAL A 393 -18.69 -1.30 6.09
N ILE A 394 -18.07 -1.00 4.94
CA ILE A 394 -18.58 -1.33 3.60
C ILE A 394 -17.92 -2.60 3.08
N VAL A 395 -16.58 -2.65 3.13
CA VAL A 395 -15.78 -3.72 2.50
C VAL A 395 -15.99 -5.06 3.20
N LEU A 396 -15.96 -5.13 4.54
CA LEU A 396 -16.10 -6.41 5.26
C LEU A 396 -17.46 -7.08 5.01
N PRO A 397 -18.62 -6.38 5.16
CA PRO A 397 -19.91 -6.98 4.82
C PRO A 397 -20.02 -7.35 3.35
N PHE A 398 -19.47 -6.54 2.43
CA PHE A 398 -19.45 -6.87 1.01
C PHE A 398 -18.69 -8.18 0.75
N LEU A 399 -17.47 -8.34 1.27
CA LEU A 399 -16.68 -9.55 1.10
C LEU A 399 -17.40 -10.77 1.68
N LEU A 400 -18.02 -10.64 2.86
CA LEU A 400 -18.75 -11.73 3.51
C LEU A 400 -19.98 -12.16 2.70
N LEU A 401 -20.86 -11.21 2.37
CA LEU A 401 -22.10 -11.49 1.65
C LEU A 401 -21.83 -12.01 0.24
N PHE A 402 -20.82 -11.45 -0.43
CA PHE A 402 -20.43 -11.91 -1.76
C PHE A 402 -19.80 -13.31 -1.70
N SER A 403 -18.99 -13.61 -0.69
CA SER A 403 -18.46 -14.97 -0.46
C SER A 403 -19.59 -15.99 -0.28
N ILE A 404 -20.60 -15.68 0.53
CA ILE A 404 -21.79 -16.53 0.73
C ILE A 404 -22.53 -16.73 -0.60
N ALA A 405 -22.73 -15.67 -1.38
CA ALA A 405 -23.39 -15.75 -2.68
C ALA A 405 -22.61 -16.63 -3.68
N VAL A 406 -21.28 -16.53 -3.70
CA VAL A 406 -20.41 -17.37 -4.54
C VAL A 406 -20.45 -18.83 -4.10
N LEU A 407 -20.37 -19.11 -2.79
CA LEU A 407 -20.50 -20.46 -2.25
C LEU A 407 -21.84 -21.10 -2.62
N PHE A 408 -22.94 -20.35 -2.49
CA PHE A 408 -24.26 -20.79 -2.90
C PHE A 408 -24.35 -21.04 -4.42
N ALA A 409 -23.73 -20.19 -5.22
CA ALA A 409 -23.65 -20.39 -6.67
C ALA A 409 -22.85 -21.65 -7.03
N VAL A 410 -21.73 -21.92 -6.34
CA VAL A 410 -20.95 -23.16 -6.50
C VAL A 410 -21.80 -24.37 -6.14
N PHE A 411 -22.48 -24.35 -4.99
CA PHE A 411 -23.39 -25.42 -4.57
C PHE A 411 -24.50 -25.70 -5.60
N ARG A 412 -25.13 -24.64 -6.14
CA ARG A 412 -26.15 -24.76 -7.19
C ARG A 412 -25.60 -25.19 -8.56
N ALA A 413 -24.28 -25.18 -8.78
CA ALA A 413 -23.71 -25.67 -10.04
C ALA A 413 -23.84 -27.20 -10.17
N GLY A 414 -23.90 -27.91 -9.04
CA GLY A 414 -23.91 -29.37 -9.02
C GLY A 414 -22.67 -29.94 -9.74
N LYS A 415 -22.89 -30.97 -10.55
CA LYS A 415 -21.82 -31.68 -11.30
C LYS A 415 -21.58 -31.12 -12.71
N ASP A 416 -22.27 -30.06 -13.10
CA ASP A 416 -22.12 -29.44 -14.42
C ASP A 416 -20.82 -28.65 -14.49
N ALA A 417 -19.80 -29.23 -15.11
CA ALA A 417 -18.45 -28.65 -15.17
C ALA A 417 -18.41 -27.26 -15.82
N ASP A 418 -19.28 -26.98 -16.80
CA ASP A 418 -19.30 -25.67 -17.49
C ASP A 418 -19.86 -24.56 -16.60
N LYS A 419 -20.69 -24.90 -15.62
CA LYS A 419 -21.17 -23.97 -14.59
C LYS A 419 -20.27 -23.93 -13.37
N LEU A 420 -19.72 -25.08 -12.97
CA LEU A 420 -18.92 -25.23 -11.75
C LEU A 420 -17.59 -24.49 -11.87
N LEU A 421 -16.82 -24.72 -12.94
CA LEU A 421 -15.47 -24.19 -13.08
C LEU A 421 -15.41 -22.65 -12.90
N PRO A 422 -16.15 -21.82 -13.66
CA PRO A 422 -16.11 -20.36 -13.47
C PRO A 422 -16.42 -19.91 -12.04
N ARG A 423 -17.34 -20.60 -11.36
CA ARG A 423 -17.77 -20.27 -10.00
C ARG A 423 -16.72 -20.66 -8.97
N VAL A 424 -16.01 -21.77 -9.19
CA VAL A 424 -14.87 -22.13 -8.34
C VAL A 424 -13.70 -21.19 -8.56
N PHE A 425 -13.40 -20.76 -9.79
CA PHE A 425 -12.38 -19.72 -10.00
C PHE A 425 -12.75 -18.39 -9.32
N LEU A 426 -14.04 -18.04 -9.29
CA LEU A 426 -14.51 -16.89 -8.51
C LEU A 426 -14.37 -17.13 -6.99
N LEU A 427 -14.64 -18.34 -6.51
CA LEU A 427 -14.41 -18.71 -5.12
C LEU A 427 -12.92 -18.65 -4.75
N LEU A 428 -12.01 -19.03 -5.65
CA LEU A 428 -10.57 -18.90 -5.46
C LEU A 428 -10.15 -17.44 -5.38
N LEU A 429 -10.72 -16.57 -6.20
CA LEU A 429 -10.51 -15.13 -6.09
C LEU A 429 -10.95 -14.61 -4.71
N MET A 430 -12.09 -15.11 -4.18
CA MET A 430 -12.56 -14.73 -2.84
C MET A 430 -11.66 -15.27 -1.73
N ALA A 431 -11.24 -16.53 -1.83
CA ALA A 431 -10.30 -17.12 -0.90
C ALA A 431 -8.98 -16.34 -0.90
N ALA A 432 -8.46 -15.98 -2.07
CA ALA A 432 -7.25 -15.18 -2.21
C ALA A 432 -7.39 -13.79 -1.57
N LEU A 433 -8.55 -13.12 -1.70
CA LEU A 433 -8.81 -11.85 -1.00
C LEU A 433 -8.75 -12.02 0.52
N TRP A 434 -9.45 -13.01 1.08
CA TRP A 434 -9.43 -13.27 2.52
C TRP A 434 -8.05 -13.66 3.04
N ILE A 435 -7.33 -14.53 2.33
CA ILE A 435 -5.96 -14.93 2.68
C ILE A 435 -5.05 -13.69 2.70
N ASN A 436 -5.12 -12.84 1.68
CA ASN A 436 -4.27 -11.65 1.62
C ASN A 436 -4.63 -10.57 2.63
N LEU A 437 -5.84 -10.58 3.17
CA LEU A 437 -6.20 -9.69 4.27
C LEU A 437 -5.70 -10.26 5.62
N ALA A 438 -5.90 -11.56 5.86
CA ALA A 438 -5.55 -12.19 7.13
C ALA A 438 -4.06 -12.45 7.31
N VAL A 439 -3.34 -12.90 6.26
CA VAL A 439 -1.93 -13.29 6.38
C VAL A 439 -1.04 -12.10 6.68
N GLN A 440 -1.38 -10.88 6.26
CA GLN A 440 -0.57 -9.71 6.62
C GLN A 440 -0.68 -9.39 8.11
N ILE A 441 -1.87 -9.52 8.71
CA ILE A 441 -2.07 -9.33 10.16
C ILE A 441 -1.39 -10.44 10.97
N ILE A 442 -1.59 -11.70 10.58
CA ILE A 442 -0.96 -12.86 11.25
C ILE A 442 0.57 -12.82 11.09
N GLY A 443 1.02 -12.38 9.92
CA GLY A 443 2.41 -12.33 9.54
C GLY A 443 3.15 -11.19 10.22
N ASN A 444 2.63 -9.97 10.15
CA ASN A 444 3.38 -8.73 10.38
C ASN A 444 2.70 -7.75 11.35
N GLY A 445 1.57 -8.11 11.95
CA GLY A 445 0.79 -7.18 12.75
C GLY A 445 0.34 -5.98 11.92
N GLU A 446 0.55 -4.76 12.44
CA GLU A 446 0.24 -3.51 11.74
C GLU A 446 1.44 -2.90 11.02
N ALA A 447 2.59 -3.57 11.00
CA ALA A 447 3.79 -3.03 10.38
C ALA A 447 3.70 -3.09 8.84
N ASP A 448 4.00 -1.96 8.20
CA ASP A 448 4.09 -1.79 6.74
C ASP A 448 2.87 -2.30 5.94
N LEU A 449 1.66 -2.17 6.51
CA LEU A 449 0.43 -2.66 5.89
C LEU A 449 0.20 -2.09 4.48
N ALA A 450 0.52 -0.81 4.24
CA ALA A 450 0.29 -0.16 2.95
C ALA A 450 0.96 -0.91 1.77
N LYS A 451 2.21 -1.38 1.94
CA LYS A 451 2.90 -2.19 0.91
C LYS A 451 2.32 -3.60 0.83
N HIS A 452 2.03 -4.20 1.99
CA HIS A 452 1.53 -5.57 2.09
C HIS A 452 0.10 -5.76 1.57
N MET A 453 -0.70 -4.70 1.48
CA MET A 453 -2.05 -4.70 0.91
C MET A 453 -2.12 -4.69 -0.62
N PHE A 454 -0.99 -4.56 -1.33
CA PHE A 454 -0.99 -4.47 -2.79
C PHE A 454 -1.71 -5.62 -3.51
N LEU A 455 -1.54 -6.88 -3.06
CA LEU A 455 -2.25 -8.02 -3.66
C LEU A 455 -3.75 -7.97 -3.41
N PHE A 456 -4.16 -7.60 -2.20
CA PHE A 456 -5.57 -7.44 -1.86
C PHE A 456 -6.23 -6.39 -2.77
N ILE A 457 -5.58 -5.22 -2.92
CA ILE A 457 -6.02 -4.14 -3.82
C ILE A 457 -6.18 -4.67 -5.25
N GLN A 458 -5.15 -5.34 -5.78
CA GLN A 458 -5.19 -5.90 -7.14
C GLN A 458 -6.35 -6.88 -7.35
N LEU A 459 -6.54 -7.84 -6.43
CA LEU A 459 -7.60 -8.83 -6.55
C LEU A 459 -8.99 -8.19 -6.41
N PHE A 460 -9.12 -7.16 -5.57
CA PHE A 460 -10.37 -6.44 -5.36
C PHE A 460 -10.74 -5.62 -6.60
N ASP A 461 -9.77 -4.96 -7.22
CA ASP A 461 -9.97 -4.19 -8.45
C ASP A 461 -10.27 -5.12 -9.64
N ILE A 462 -9.62 -6.29 -9.70
CA ILE A 462 -9.98 -7.36 -10.66
C ILE A 462 -11.44 -7.80 -10.45
N LEU A 463 -11.87 -8.04 -9.21
CA LEU A 463 -13.25 -8.40 -8.90
C LEU A 463 -14.23 -7.32 -9.36
N LEU A 464 -13.95 -6.06 -9.04
CA LEU A 464 -14.77 -4.92 -9.42
C LEU A 464 -14.89 -4.81 -10.94
N VAL A 465 -13.76 -4.86 -11.65
CA VAL A 465 -13.70 -4.84 -13.12
C VAL A 465 -14.51 -6.00 -13.71
N TRP A 466 -14.39 -7.21 -13.16
CA TRP A 466 -15.19 -8.36 -13.60
C TRP A 466 -16.69 -8.12 -13.44
N GLY A 467 -17.11 -7.56 -12.31
CA GLY A 467 -18.50 -7.18 -12.06
C GLY A 467 -18.99 -6.15 -13.08
N LEU A 468 -18.22 -5.08 -13.31
CA LEU A 468 -18.55 -4.03 -14.28
C LEU A 468 -18.63 -4.56 -15.72
N LEU A 469 -17.67 -5.39 -16.15
CA LEU A 469 -17.67 -6.01 -17.47
C LEU A 469 -18.86 -6.96 -17.64
N TRP A 470 -19.19 -7.75 -16.60
CA TRP A 470 -20.36 -8.62 -16.63
C TRP A 470 -21.65 -7.81 -16.79
N CYS A 471 -21.81 -6.71 -16.05
CA CYS A 471 -22.94 -5.79 -16.19
C CYS A 471 -22.99 -5.16 -17.58
N ALA A 472 -21.88 -4.65 -18.10
CA ALA A 472 -21.80 -4.01 -19.41
C ALA A 472 -22.14 -5.00 -20.55
N PHE A 473 -21.63 -6.23 -20.47
CA PHE A 473 -21.84 -7.23 -21.52
C PHE A 473 -23.20 -7.92 -21.44
N ASN A 474 -23.87 -7.89 -20.29
CA ASN A 474 -25.19 -8.47 -20.06
C ASN A 474 -26.26 -7.41 -19.73
N TRP A 475 -26.05 -6.16 -20.15
CA TRP A 475 -26.90 -5.03 -19.77
C TRP A 475 -28.39 -5.25 -20.03
N LYS A 476 -28.75 -5.93 -21.13
CA LYS A 476 -30.15 -6.26 -21.45
C LYS A 476 -30.79 -7.16 -20.38
N THR A 477 -30.04 -8.14 -19.87
CA THR A 477 -30.48 -9.04 -18.81
C THR A 477 -30.63 -8.30 -17.49
N VAL A 478 -29.67 -7.43 -17.16
CA VAL A 478 -29.73 -6.56 -15.97
C VAL A 478 -30.97 -5.65 -16.05
N TRP A 479 -31.20 -5.04 -17.22
CA TRP A 479 -32.32 -4.14 -17.46
C TRP A 479 -33.69 -4.83 -17.48
N ALA A 480 -33.73 -6.15 -17.70
CA ALA A 480 -34.95 -6.95 -17.61
C ALA A 480 -35.35 -7.27 -16.15
N HIS A 481 -34.39 -7.30 -15.21
CA HIS A 481 -34.61 -7.66 -13.80
C HIS A 481 -34.75 -6.43 -12.87
N LYS A 482 -35.22 -5.30 -13.41
CA LYS A 482 -35.32 -3.95 -12.77
C LYS A 482 -35.82 -3.90 -11.32
N ARG A 483 -36.65 -4.84 -10.89
CA ARG A 483 -37.30 -4.83 -9.56
C ARG A 483 -36.38 -5.24 -8.40
N ILE A 484 -35.32 -6.01 -8.65
CA ILE A 484 -34.40 -6.47 -7.59
C ILE A 484 -33.14 -5.59 -7.54
N SER A 485 -32.68 -5.09 -8.69
CA SER A 485 -31.48 -4.25 -8.77
C SER A 485 -31.67 -2.84 -8.23
N GLY A 486 -32.86 -2.24 -8.37
CA GLY A 486 -33.12 -0.87 -7.90
C GLY A 486 -33.09 -0.75 -6.36
N GLY A 487 -33.74 -1.69 -5.66
CA GLY A 487 -33.79 -1.70 -4.19
C GLY A 487 -32.43 -1.99 -3.55
N VAL A 488 -31.64 -2.91 -4.14
CA VAL A 488 -30.29 -3.23 -3.63
C VAL A 488 -29.31 -2.08 -3.90
N VAL A 489 -29.37 -1.44 -5.07
CA VAL A 489 -28.52 -0.28 -5.38
C VAL A 489 -28.90 0.92 -4.51
N LEU A 490 -30.19 1.17 -4.27
CA LEU A 490 -30.64 2.23 -3.38
C LEU A 490 -30.25 1.95 -1.93
N ALA A 491 -30.42 0.71 -1.44
CA ALA A 491 -30.00 0.34 -0.09
C ALA A 491 -28.49 0.43 0.10
N ALA A 492 -27.70 -0.01 -0.89
CA ALA A 492 -26.25 0.15 -0.87
C ALA A 492 -25.86 1.64 -0.92
N ALA A 493 -26.50 2.45 -1.76
CA ALA A 493 -26.26 3.89 -1.83
C ALA A 493 -26.62 4.58 -0.51
N VAL A 494 -27.75 4.24 0.13
CA VAL A 494 -28.15 4.78 1.43
C VAL A 494 -27.21 4.35 2.56
N LEU A 495 -26.75 3.09 2.59
CA LEU A 495 -25.75 2.61 3.55
C LEU A 495 -24.40 3.30 3.36
N VAL A 496 -23.95 3.49 2.12
CA VAL A 496 -22.73 4.23 1.79
C VAL A 496 -22.87 5.70 2.18
N THR A 497 -24.02 6.32 1.92
CA THR A 497 -24.26 7.73 2.25
C THR A 497 -24.37 7.92 3.75
N GLY A 498 -25.01 7.00 4.48
CA GLY A 498 -25.11 7.01 5.94
C GLY A 498 -23.77 6.74 6.64
N ALA A 499 -22.94 5.86 6.10
CA ALA A 499 -21.60 5.59 6.62
C ALA A 499 -20.62 6.76 6.40
N VAL A 500 -20.87 7.61 5.39
CA VAL A 500 -20.00 8.73 5.01
C VAL A 500 -20.54 10.08 5.51
N TYR A 501 -21.80 10.15 5.96
CA TYR A 501 -22.39 11.39 6.45
C TYR A 501 -21.79 11.81 7.79
N LYS A 502 -20.97 12.87 7.78
CA LYS A 502 -20.59 13.62 8.98
C LYS A 502 -21.48 14.87 9.07
N LYS A 503 -22.04 15.13 10.26
CA LYS A 503 -22.77 16.39 10.53
C LYS A 503 -21.81 17.58 10.28
N PRO A 504 -22.23 18.64 9.57
CA PRO A 504 -21.37 19.80 9.35
C PRO A 504 -20.90 20.38 10.70
N PRO A 505 -19.65 20.88 10.78
CA PRO A 505 -19.16 21.54 11.97
C PRO A 505 -20.01 22.79 12.27
N GLN A 506 -20.06 23.18 13.54
CA GLN A 506 -20.57 24.50 13.89
C GLN A 506 -19.51 25.51 13.48
N THR A 507 -19.92 26.56 12.76
CA THR A 507 -19.00 27.59 12.28
C THR A 507 -19.23 28.92 12.98
N MET A 508 -18.19 29.76 13.03
CA MET A 508 -18.29 31.14 13.48
C MET A 508 -17.29 32.06 12.77
N GLU A 509 -17.61 33.36 12.76
CA GLU A 509 -16.72 34.40 12.22
C GLU A 509 -15.90 35.04 13.34
N PHE A 510 -14.60 35.21 13.11
CA PHE A 510 -13.69 35.87 14.05
C PHE A 510 -12.43 36.38 13.32
N GLY A 511 -12.13 37.67 13.40
CA GLY A 511 -11.04 38.29 12.63
C GLY A 511 -11.27 38.34 11.11
N ALA A 512 -10.31 38.93 10.40
CA ALA A 512 -10.34 39.08 8.95
C ALA A 512 -8.94 38.91 8.32
N TRP A 513 -8.86 38.17 7.22
CA TRP A 513 -7.63 37.93 6.45
C TRP A 513 -7.85 38.33 4.99
N ASP A 514 -6.89 39.04 4.40
CA ASP A 514 -6.97 39.54 3.00
C ASP A 514 -8.30 40.26 2.67
N GLY A 515 -8.77 41.07 3.62
CA GLY A 515 -10.02 41.85 3.47
C GLY A 515 -11.31 41.03 3.57
N LYS A 516 -11.27 39.76 3.97
CA LYS A 516 -12.45 38.90 4.16
C LYS A 516 -12.54 38.38 5.60
N PRO A 517 -13.73 38.27 6.20
CA PRO A 517 -13.90 37.62 7.49
C PRO A 517 -13.41 36.18 7.46
N ILE A 518 -12.71 35.74 8.52
CA ILE A 518 -12.25 34.35 8.63
C ILE A 518 -13.40 33.51 9.19
N GLN A 519 -13.73 32.43 8.50
CA GLN A 519 -14.66 31.40 8.98
C GLN A 519 -13.88 30.34 9.76
N TRP A 520 -14.39 29.96 10.93
CA TRP A 520 -13.78 28.99 11.82
C TRP A 520 -14.72 27.83 12.11
N ASP A 521 -14.18 26.62 12.13
CA ASP A 521 -14.85 25.43 12.66
C ASP A 521 -14.61 25.34 14.17
N VAL A 522 -15.68 25.17 14.94
CA VAL A 522 -15.61 24.92 16.38
C VAL A 522 -15.21 23.46 16.63
N VAL A 523 -14.04 23.27 17.25
CA VAL A 523 -13.43 21.96 17.49
C VAL A 523 -13.80 21.42 18.87
N SER A 524 -13.51 22.18 19.92
CA SER A 524 -13.88 21.88 21.29
C SER A 524 -14.48 23.10 21.99
N ASP A 525 -15.32 22.82 22.99
CA ASP A 525 -15.92 23.79 23.90
C ASP A 525 -15.59 23.31 25.31
N GLU A 526 -14.58 23.93 25.92
CA GLU A 526 -13.95 23.46 27.17
C GLU A 526 -14.88 23.64 28.40
N GLY A 527 -16.08 24.18 28.21
CA GLY A 527 -17.11 24.33 29.26
C GLY A 527 -16.83 25.43 30.29
N ASP A 528 -15.60 25.97 30.31
CA ASP A 528 -15.17 27.12 31.12
C ASP A 528 -15.40 28.48 30.42
N GLY A 529 -16.05 28.46 29.26
CA GLY A 529 -16.25 29.63 28.40
C GLY A 529 -15.21 29.78 27.30
N THR A 530 -14.24 28.87 27.19
CA THR A 530 -13.21 28.86 26.15
C THR A 530 -13.60 27.92 24.99
N VAL A 531 -13.33 28.35 23.76
CA VAL A 531 -13.61 27.59 22.54
C VAL A 531 -12.36 27.51 21.69
N GLN A 532 -12.07 26.32 21.20
CA GLN A 532 -11.02 26.07 20.23
C GLN A 532 -11.57 26.10 18.81
N LEU A 533 -10.87 26.82 17.93
CA LEU A 533 -11.29 27.13 16.57
C LEU A 533 -10.20 26.79 15.57
N ILE A 534 -10.54 26.13 14.46
CA ILE A 534 -9.64 25.90 13.31
C ILE A 534 -10.20 26.64 12.11
N SER A 535 -9.36 27.35 11.34
CA SER A 535 -9.83 28.07 10.14
C SER A 535 -10.48 27.08 9.16
N ASN A 536 -11.70 27.35 8.69
CA ASN A 536 -12.44 26.43 7.82
C ASN A 536 -11.72 26.16 6.49
N GLU A 537 -11.04 27.18 5.96
CA GLU A 537 -10.27 27.12 4.72
C GLU A 537 -8.76 27.32 4.96
N ILE A 538 -7.96 27.04 3.93
CA ILE A 538 -6.55 27.44 3.86
C ILE A 538 -6.50 28.95 3.63
N LEU A 539 -5.86 29.69 4.55
CA LEU A 539 -5.81 31.16 4.48
C LEU A 539 -4.68 31.69 3.59
N THR A 540 -3.58 30.96 3.53
CA THR A 540 -2.40 31.26 2.71
C THR A 540 -1.57 29.98 2.54
N GLU A 541 -0.58 30.01 1.65
CA GLU A 541 0.46 28.98 1.54
C GLU A 541 1.79 29.54 2.03
N MET A 542 2.51 28.76 2.85
CA MET A 542 3.82 29.11 3.38
C MET A 542 4.71 27.88 3.47
N GLU A 543 6.03 28.12 3.49
CA GLU A 543 6.99 27.15 4.01
C GLU A 543 6.77 26.99 5.51
N PHE A 544 7.02 25.79 6.02
CA PHE A 544 7.02 25.58 7.47
C PHE A 544 8.24 26.27 8.07
N ASP A 545 9.39 26.05 7.43
CA ASP A 545 10.67 26.64 7.79
C ASP A 545 11.63 26.62 6.59
N GLY A 546 12.25 27.76 6.30
CA GLY A 546 13.16 27.93 5.17
C GLY A 546 14.64 27.65 5.49
N GLU A 547 14.98 27.26 6.73
CA GLU A 547 16.38 27.13 7.14
C GLU A 547 17.03 25.83 6.61
N GLY A 548 18.09 25.98 5.81
CA GLY A 548 18.86 24.85 5.28
C GLY A 548 18.35 24.28 3.96
N VAL A 549 18.94 23.17 3.51
CA VAL A 549 18.69 22.60 2.16
C VAL A 549 17.27 22.05 2.02
N TYR A 550 16.69 21.55 3.11
CA TYR A 550 15.36 20.94 3.14
C TYR A 550 14.42 21.55 4.22
N GLY A 551 14.86 22.59 4.93
CA GLY A 551 14.15 23.18 6.07
C GLY A 551 14.38 22.44 7.40
N ASN A 552 13.81 22.96 8.48
CA ASN A 552 13.79 22.37 9.82
C ASN A 552 12.36 22.03 10.26
N ASN A 553 12.16 20.88 10.92
CA ASN A 553 10.84 20.45 11.39
C ASN A 553 10.54 20.79 12.86
N LEU A 554 11.44 21.49 13.55
CA LEU A 554 11.27 21.84 14.96
C LEU A 554 10.33 23.05 15.11
N TRP A 555 9.11 22.82 15.62
CA TRP A 555 8.08 23.87 15.75
C TRP A 555 8.56 25.15 16.43
N ARG A 556 9.39 25.05 17.47
CA ARG A 556 9.87 26.19 18.27
C ARG A 556 10.56 27.24 17.41
N ASP A 557 11.33 26.78 16.43
CA ASP A 557 12.27 27.57 15.64
C ASP A 557 11.70 27.88 14.25
N ALA A 558 10.48 27.42 13.93
CA ALA A 558 9.89 27.48 12.61
C ALA A 558 9.42 28.89 12.22
N ASP A 559 9.79 29.35 11.01
CA ASP A 559 9.34 30.62 10.42
C ASP A 559 7.80 30.79 10.48
N ILE A 560 7.06 29.72 10.18
CA ILE A 560 5.59 29.76 10.20
C ILE A 560 5.02 30.04 11.59
N ARG A 561 5.67 29.55 12.66
CA ARG A 561 5.24 29.79 14.04
C ARG A 561 5.47 31.25 14.42
N GLU A 562 6.62 31.81 14.05
CA GLU A 562 6.93 33.22 14.26
C GLU A 562 5.88 34.09 13.58
N TRP A 563 5.59 33.84 12.30
CA TRP A 563 4.58 34.57 11.53
C TRP A 563 3.17 34.47 12.15
N LEU A 564 2.76 33.26 12.57
CA LEU A 564 1.44 33.04 13.20
C LEU A 564 1.27 33.87 14.49
N ASN A 565 2.34 34.06 15.26
CA ASN A 565 2.32 34.77 16.54
C ASN A 565 2.82 36.22 16.46
N THR A 566 3.04 36.74 15.25
CA THR A 566 3.44 38.14 15.01
C THR A 566 2.55 38.79 13.94
N ASP A 567 2.88 38.61 12.66
CA ASP A 567 2.19 39.23 11.53
C ASP A 567 0.72 38.81 11.42
N PHE A 568 0.43 37.52 11.61
CA PHE A 568 -0.94 37.01 11.50
C PHE A 568 -1.86 37.57 12.60
N LEU A 569 -1.32 37.99 13.76
CA LEU A 569 -2.12 38.63 14.81
C LEU A 569 -2.73 39.99 14.38
N GLN A 570 -2.28 40.54 13.27
CA GLN A 570 -2.90 41.72 12.65
C GLN A 570 -4.27 41.41 12.01
N ALA A 571 -4.60 40.13 11.82
CA ALA A 571 -5.93 39.68 11.37
C ALA A 571 -7.04 39.95 12.40
N PHE A 572 -6.68 40.25 13.65
CA PHE A 572 -7.61 40.50 14.75
C PHE A 572 -7.54 41.96 15.20
N SER A 573 -8.71 42.54 15.47
CA SER A 573 -8.83 43.85 16.12
C SER A 573 -8.28 43.82 17.55
N ALA A 574 -8.09 44.99 18.16
CA ALA A 574 -7.60 45.06 19.55
C ALA A 574 -8.52 44.31 20.53
N GLU A 575 -9.84 44.48 20.40
CA GLU A 575 -10.85 43.81 21.22
C GLU A 575 -10.85 42.27 21.01
N GLU A 576 -10.68 41.83 19.77
CA GLU A 576 -10.57 40.39 19.47
C GLU A 576 -9.28 39.79 20.03
N ARG A 577 -8.15 40.51 19.99
CA ARG A 577 -6.89 40.04 20.56
C ARG A 577 -6.95 39.84 22.06
N GLU A 578 -7.71 40.66 22.78
CA GLU A 578 -7.93 40.48 24.23
C GLU A 578 -8.68 39.18 24.57
N ARG A 579 -9.40 38.61 23.59
CA ARG A 579 -10.14 37.36 23.74
C ARG A 579 -9.31 36.13 23.40
N LEU A 580 -8.16 36.28 22.72
CA LEU A 580 -7.25 35.18 22.42
C LEU A 580 -6.63 34.66 23.71
N VAL A 581 -6.66 33.33 23.87
CA VAL A 581 -6.12 32.64 25.03
C VAL A 581 -4.85 31.90 24.60
N PRO A 582 -3.70 32.13 25.27
CA PRO A 582 -2.49 31.36 25.00
C PRO A 582 -2.73 29.89 25.38
N VAL A 583 -2.32 28.98 24.49
CA VAL A 583 -2.49 27.54 24.69
C VAL A 583 -1.12 26.92 24.90
N ARG A 584 -0.97 26.22 26.03
CA ARG A 584 0.19 25.38 26.30
C ARG A 584 0.02 24.03 25.59
N GLN A 585 0.96 23.67 24.72
CA GLN A 585 0.85 22.49 23.85
C GLN A 585 2.04 21.57 23.96
N ARG A 586 1.78 20.27 23.77
CA ARG A 586 2.80 19.23 23.64
C ARG A 586 3.17 19.11 22.16
N MET A 587 4.39 19.49 21.83
CA MET A 587 4.94 19.41 20.48
C MET A 587 5.80 18.16 20.36
N LEU A 588 5.45 17.29 19.42
CA LEU A 588 6.16 16.03 19.18
C LEU A 588 7.56 16.29 18.60
N LEU A 589 8.49 15.37 18.89
CA LEU A 589 9.89 15.46 18.47
C LEU A 589 10.25 14.38 17.44
N SER A 590 11.10 14.73 16.49
CA SER A 590 11.79 13.79 15.60
C SER A 590 13.08 13.26 16.22
N ALA A 591 13.63 12.18 15.68
CA ALA A 591 14.85 11.52 16.15
C ALA A 591 16.04 12.48 16.33
N PRO A 592 16.32 13.41 15.39
CA PRO A 592 17.42 14.36 15.58
C PRO A 592 17.23 15.32 16.77
N ASN A 593 15.98 15.54 17.20
CA ASN A 593 15.61 16.50 18.24
C ASN A 593 15.20 15.82 19.56
N GLN A 594 15.33 14.49 19.67
CA GLN A 594 14.91 13.72 20.84
C GLN A 594 15.58 14.17 22.15
N ALA A 595 16.80 14.72 22.08
CA ALA A 595 17.51 15.24 23.25
C ALA A 595 16.81 16.44 23.92
N LEU A 596 15.83 17.06 23.25
CA LEU A 596 15.01 18.16 23.79
C LEU A 596 13.77 17.66 24.57
N ALA A 597 13.54 16.35 24.64
CA ALA A 597 12.32 15.80 25.20
C ALA A 597 12.17 16.12 26.71
N GLU A 598 11.00 16.66 27.07
CA GLU A 598 10.56 16.85 28.46
C GLU A 598 9.89 15.59 29.02
N GLY A 599 9.44 14.69 28.15
CA GLY A 599 8.83 13.41 28.48
C GLY A 599 8.57 12.55 27.24
N GLY A 600 7.93 11.40 27.45
CA GLY A 600 7.75 10.36 26.43
C GLY A 600 8.89 9.34 26.43
N ASN A 601 8.69 8.21 25.76
CA ASN A 601 9.65 7.09 25.75
C ASN A 601 9.90 6.50 24.35
N HIS A 602 9.24 7.00 23.31
CA HIS A 602 9.46 6.59 21.93
C HIS A 602 9.20 7.72 20.93
N LEU A 603 9.66 7.54 19.69
CA LEU A 603 9.30 8.40 18.57
C LEU A 603 7.85 8.16 18.14
N HIS A 604 7.15 9.20 17.70
CA HIS A 604 5.79 9.03 17.20
C HIS A 604 5.79 8.36 15.81
N PHE A 605 5.39 7.09 15.76
CA PHE A 605 5.33 6.35 14.50
C PHE A 605 4.36 7.01 13.52
N TRP A 606 4.67 6.91 12.23
CA TRP A 606 3.87 7.55 11.20
C TRP A 606 2.97 6.52 10.53
N THR A 607 1.69 6.88 10.37
CA THR A 607 0.73 6.20 9.51
C THR A 607 -0.03 7.24 8.69
N PRO A 608 -0.33 6.95 7.41
CA PRO A 608 -1.05 7.90 6.57
C PRO A 608 -2.55 7.93 6.87
N VAL A 609 -3.08 6.90 7.52
CA VAL A 609 -4.53 6.75 7.76
C VAL A 609 -4.99 7.72 8.84
N PRO A 610 -5.94 8.63 8.55
CA PRO A 610 -6.31 9.72 9.48
C PRO A 610 -6.76 9.24 10.86
N GLN A 611 -7.58 8.18 10.88
CA GLN A 611 -8.15 7.57 12.09
C GLN A 611 -7.10 7.05 13.07
N HIS A 612 -5.92 6.70 12.55
CA HIS A 612 -4.82 6.09 13.29
C HIS A 612 -3.59 7.00 13.39
N SER A 613 -3.66 8.19 12.80
CA SER A 613 -2.50 9.06 12.60
C SER A 613 -1.92 9.64 13.89
N ALA A 614 -2.71 9.63 14.96
CA ALA A 614 -2.35 10.06 16.31
C ALA A 614 -2.15 8.88 17.29
N ASP A 615 -2.22 7.62 16.83
CA ASP A 615 -1.96 6.46 17.68
C ASP A 615 -0.59 6.60 18.36
N LEU A 616 -0.55 6.46 19.69
CA LEU A 616 0.66 6.57 20.52
C LEU A 616 1.29 7.97 20.53
N ALA A 617 0.59 9.02 20.09
CA ALA A 617 1.10 10.39 20.17
C ALA A 617 1.25 10.88 21.62
N ASP A 618 0.39 10.42 22.54
CA ASP A 618 0.35 10.81 23.94
C ASP A 618 1.53 10.28 24.77
N THR A 619 2.16 9.17 24.34
CA THR A 619 3.36 8.58 24.96
C THR A 619 4.66 8.89 24.22
N ALA A 620 4.58 9.54 23.06
CA ALA A 620 5.74 9.90 22.26
C ALA A 620 6.56 11.06 22.87
N TYR A 621 7.83 11.17 22.46
CA TYR A 621 8.72 12.26 22.85
C TYR A 621 8.14 13.62 22.48
N PHE A 622 8.10 14.51 23.46
CA PHE A 622 7.54 15.85 23.30
C PHE A 622 8.31 16.90 24.11
N TYR A 623 8.10 18.17 23.76
CA TYR A 623 8.43 19.33 24.58
C TYR A 623 7.23 20.29 24.59
N THR A 624 7.27 21.31 25.44
CA THR A 624 6.13 22.23 25.59
C THR A 624 6.39 23.59 24.93
N THR A 625 5.40 24.11 24.20
CA THR A 625 5.34 25.53 23.81
C THR A 625 4.06 26.19 24.32
N GLU A 626 4.06 27.52 24.34
CA GLU A 626 2.86 28.34 24.60
C GLU A 626 2.68 29.29 23.41
N ASP A 627 1.53 29.18 22.74
CA ASP A 627 1.26 29.87 21.49
C ASP A 627 -0.17 30.46 21.51
N LEU A 628 -0.35 31.67 20.96
CA LEU A 628 -1.69 32.26 20.76
C LEU A 628 -2.35 31.68 19.51
N VAL A 629 -1.54 31.45 18.48
CA VAL A 629 -1.94 30.87 17.21
C VAL A 629 -0.95 29.78 16.81
N TYR A 630 -1.46 28.63 16.39
CA TYR A 630 -0.66 27.46 16.05
C TYR A 630 -1.24 26.71 14.85
N LEU A 631 -0.56 25.68 14.39
CA LEU A 631 -1.05 24.77 13.34
C LEU A 631 -1.78 23.57 13.95
N PRO A 632 -2.69 22.91 13.23
CA PRO A 632 -3.42 21.77 13.76
C PRO A 632 -2.44 20.68 14.21
N THR A 633 -2.69 20.10 15.37
CA THR A 633 -1.93 18.96 15.88
C THR A 633 -2.41 17.68 15.23
N ILE A 634 -1.68 16.58 15.42
CA ILE A 634 -2.04 15.29 14.84
C ILE A 634 -3.34 14.73 15.43
N GLU A 635 -3.61 15.00 16.71
CA GLU A 635 -4.82 14.58 17.42
C GLU A 635 -6.07 15.26 16.83
N GLN A 636 -5.93 16.51 16.37
CA GLN A 636 -7.02 17.29 15.78
C GLN A 636 -7.39 16.85 14.35
N VAL A 637 -6.59 15.99 13.70
CA VAL A 637 -6.83 15.58 12.30
C VAL A 637 -8.20 14.92 12.11
N THR A 638 -8.66 14.11 13.07
CA THR A 638 -9.96 13.42 12.96
C THR A 638 -11.15 14.37 13.19
N GLU A 639 -10.90 15.49 13.86
CA GLU A 639 -11.86 16.54 14.17
C GLU A 639 -12.05 17.50 12.99
N ILE A 640 -11.02 17.65 12.15
CA ILE A 640 -11.10 18.38 10.89
C ILE A 640 -12.12 17.69 9.96
N ARG A 641 -13.22 18.40 9.68
CA ARG A 641 -14.34 17.86 8.90
C ARG A 641 -14.31 18.34 7.46
N GLY A 642 -14.60 17.43 6.54
CA GLY A 642 -14.72 17.74 5.11
C GLY A 642 -13.36 17.73 4.39
N ARG A 643 -13.41 17.92 3.07
CA ARG A 643 -12.20 18.04 2.25
C ARG A 643 -11.85 19.51 2.11
N VAL A 644 -10.63 19.84 2.50
CA VAL A 644 -10.05 21.16 2.26
C VAL A 644 -9.53 21.19 0.83
N GLY A 645 -9.66 22.32 0.12
CA GLY A 645 -9.32 22.46 -1.30
C GLY A 645 -7.83 22.28 -1.65
N GLY A 646 -6.97 22.00 -0.67
CA GLY A 646 -5.53 21.85 -0.80
C GLY A 646 -4.93 21.10 0.39
N ALA A 647 -3.64 20.77 0.29
CA ALA A 647 -2.89 20.22 1.42
C ALA A 647 -2.55 21.32 2.43
N PHE A 648 -2.46 20.98 3.72
CA PHE A 648 -2.07 21.94 4.76
C PHE A 648 -1.18 21.32 5.83
N TRP A 649 -0.33 22.17 6.42
CA TRP A 649 0.63 21.76 7.44
C TRP A 649 -0.04 21.36 8.75
N LEU A 650 0.58 20.39 9.43
CA LEU A 650 0.40 20.14 10.85
C LEU A 650 1.59 20.71 11.63
N SER A 651 1.42 20.97 12.92
CA SER A 651 2.56 21.28 13.82
C SER A 651 3.46 20.05 14.08
N THR A 652 3.07 18.88 13.57
CA THR A 652 3.69 17.59 13.89
C THR A 652 4.83 17.24 12.92
N PRO A 653 6.04 16.95 13.42
CA PRO A 653 7.15 16.52 12.56
C PRO A 653 6.99 15.08 12.05
N TYR A 654 7.73 14.76 10.99
CA TYR A 654 7.99 13.35 10.65
C TYR A 654 9.09 12.80 11.56
N ALA A 655 8.81 11.69 12.22
CA ALA A 655 9.64 11.26 13.34
C ALA A 655 11.07 10.83 12.97
N ALA A 656 11.29 10.29 11.76
CA ALA A 656 12.60 9.74 11.39
C ALA A 656 13.57 10.78 10.79
N GLU A 657 13.11 11.97 10.39
CA GLU A 657 13.90 12.93 9.61
C GLU A 657 13.70 14.34 10.14
N GLY A 658 14.79 15.11 10.31
CA GLY A 658 14.77 16.45 10.94
C GLY A 658 14.27 17.59 10.04
N ALA A 659 14.05 17.32 8.76
CA ALA A 659 13.65 18.32 7.77
C ALA A 659 12.22 18.12 7.22
N MET A 660 11.51 17.08 7.67
CA MET A 660 10.19 16.75 7.15
C MET A 660 9.10 17.01 8.18
N VAL A 661 8.01 17.61 7.72
CA VAL A 661 6.82 17.94 8.51
C VAL A 661 5.62 17.21 7.95
N ARG A 662 4.67 16.81 8.81
CA ARG A 662 3.44 16.16 8.38
C ARG A 662 2.47 17.18 7.80
N GLN A 663 1.73 16.77 6.77
CA GLN A 663 0.66 17.57 6.19
C GLN A 663 -0.56 16.70 5.91
N VAL A 664 -1.74 17.29 5.99
CA VAL A 664 -2.99 16.64 5.57
C VAL A 664 -3.19 16.94 4.09
N GLU A 665 -3.35 15.89 3.29
CA GLU A 665 -3.66 16.00 1.86
C GLU A 665 -5.15 16.32 1.61
N PRO A 666 -5.54 16.77 0.40
CA PRO A 666 -6.94 17.06 0.08
C PRO A 666 -7.91 15.88 0.26
N ASP A 667 -7.39 14.65 0.25
CA ASP A 667 -8.14 13.43 0.49
C ASP A 667 -8.30 13.09 1.99
N GLY A 668 -7.61 13.83 2.86
CA GLY A 668 -7.61 13.70 4.31
C GLY A 668 -6.41 12.91 4.86
N PHE A 669 -5.65 12.19 4.03
CA PHE A 669 -4.52 11.38 4.49
C PHE A 669 -3.37 12.23 5.01
N VAL A 670 -2.65 11.74 6.02
CA VAL A 670 -1.54 12.45 6.65
C VAL A 670 -0.22 12.03 6.01
N LEU A 671 0.27 12.82 5.07
CA LEU A 671 1.56 12.60 4.43
C LEU A 671 2.65 13.48 5.06
N ARG A 672 3.78 13.60 4.38
CA ARG A 672 4.92 14.41 4.82
C ARG A 672 5.60 15.07 3.64
N LYS A 673 6.24 16.20 3.90
CA LYS A 673 6.94 16.99 2.91
C LYS A 673 8.13 17.70 3.58
N ASP A 674 9.15 18.02 2.81
CA ASP A 674 10.27 18.85 3.28
C ASP A 674 9.74 20.22 3.75
N ALA A 675 10.26 20.72 4.88
CA ALA A 675 9.76 21.90 5.57
C ALA A 675 9.92 23.20 4.76
N ASN A 676 10.93 23.26 3.88
CA ASN A 676 11.14 24.37 2.94
C ASN A 676 10.30 24.29 1.66
N ARG A 677 9.21 23.54 1.68
CA ARG A 677 8.23 23.50 0.59
C ARG A 677 6.98 24.25 1.00
N GLN A 678 6.28 24.84 0.05
CA GLN A 678 5.01 25.51 0.32
C GLN A 678 3.91 24.47 0.61
N SER A 679 3.09 24.74 1.62
CA SER A 679 1.81 24.05 1.90
C SER A 679 0.82 25.02 2.55
N GLY A 680 -0.46 24.64 2.57
CA GLY A 680 -1.51 25.48 3.13
C GLY A 680 -1.36 25.71 4.63
N VAL A 681 -1.77 26.89 5.08
CA VAL A 681 -1.80 27.28 6.49
C VAL A 681 -3.24 27.31 6.97
N ARG A 682 -3.55 26.50 7.99
CA ARG A 682 -4.83 26.50 8.69
C ARG A 682 -4.62 26.82 10.16
N PRO A 683 -4.69 28.10 10.55
CA PRO A 683 -4.46 28.48 11.93
C PRO A 683 -5.47 27.86 12.89
N VAL A 684 -5.01 27.62 14.12
CA VAL A 684 -5.83 27.21 15.25
C VAL A 684 -5.70 28.27 16.33
N ILE A 685 -6.82 28.70 16.89
CA ILE A 685 -6.89 29.68 17.98
C ILE A 685 -7.79 29.19 19.09
N CYS A 686 -7.62 29.77 20.27
CA CYS A 686 -8.46 29.54 21.43
C CYS A 686 -9.01 30.89 21.89
N ILE A 687 -10.33 30.99 22.09
CA ILE A 687 -10.97 32.26 22.45
C ILE A 687 -11.92 32.13 23.64
N LYS A 688 -12.09 33.22 24.39
CA LYS A 688 -13.22 33.36 25.33
C LYS A 688 -14.52 33.70 24.57
N LYS A 689 -15.60 32.95 24.86
CA LYS A 689 -16.93 33.12 24.26
C LYS A 689 -17.54 34.50 24.53
N GLU A 690 -17.38 34.99 25.74
CA GLU A 690 -17.81 36.32 26.16
C GLU A 690 -16.57 37.17 26.50
N PRO A 691 -16.58 38.48 26.21
CA PRO A 691 -15.49 39.40 26.55
C PRO A 691 -15.25 39.54 28.06
#